data_AF-A0A8K0ER15-F1
#
_entry.id   AF-A0A8K0ER15-F1
#
_cell.length_a   1.000
_cell.length_b   1.000
_cell.length_c   1.000
_cell.angle_alpha   90.00
_cell.angle_beta   90.00
_cell.angle_gamma   90.00
#
_symmetry.space_group_name_H-M   'P 1'
#
loop_
_entity.id
_entity.type
_entity.pdbx_description
1 polymer ?
#
loop_
_entity_poly.entity_id
_entity_poly.type
_entity_poly.pdbx_seq_one_letter_code
_entity_poly.pdbx_strand_id
1 'polypeptide(L)'
;MPAKSKRSPLPVIEDGIEIVDAESYQQTSGDTCAPRKHFVWIKVHKAGSQTTNPIFERFAYKHHLKLLFGISNGPTVYWPHSPRGGLYVQTRKGGLFDALYVHSRYNKTWMRAHFPNDTVYLAIVKDPFSHFKSSFHYYGLQQHLNLQDSWNPIKTFLKNPWKYKTEALYQGIRFDKTRNAQLFDLGFPIEKSHDMIWAEEYIKQLDIDFLLVIILEHHAESLVLMKRLMCWELLDILLVEDRLNSRNYRYKHYRPTQEELVRYKQYAEAEYAMYERLNKSLWNKISQQSQDFFQEVEHYKQVTKRPLSWAMRPAVSQDHMQNKRDTGANPMDSKERGQLTGAKDSSEANETTDAHNSQPQQQQQQKQQQQQQQKQQQKQDKKCVPKKHFVWIKVHKAGSQTTTPLFERFAFNNHLKVLLGAHRGPTISWPLPPREGDYFQTKDGGLFDALYSHSRYNKPWLEAHFPDDTAYLAIVKEPFTHFKSCLHYYSVPRKIKMKSKTEKNPVKIFLEDPWKYKTEAMSQGIRWDKTRNAQLFDLGFPMEKSDDMEWTEKYIAQLDRDFLLVIILEYHDESLILLKRLMCWELYDILLGAENRNSRPYSYKHYKPTPEEEATYRKYAAAEYAMYKRFNQSLWEKISQQSPDFFQEVDHYRKVTTHVRGFCKGGKKKELVIPASAWNPTYKLPRSLCKALKTDDPVWRRKSWQQLKYPPTHHVDIPFNARTNLAKFLAAARRDSEENKE
;
A
#
# COMPACT_ATOMS: atom_id res chain seq x y z
N MET A 1 -6.85 -52.80 44.14
CA MET A 1 -5.80 -51.78 43.92
C MET A 1 -6.04 -51.12 42.57
N PRO A 2 -6.38 -49.82 42.49
CA PRO A 2 -6.54 -49.15 41.21
C PRO A 2 -5.27 -48.42 40.77
N ALA A 3 -5.00 -48.51 39.47
CA ALA A 3 -3.82 -48.00 38.79
C ALA A 3 -3.80 -46.46 38.71
N LYS A 4 -2.63 -45.88 38.98
CA LYS A 4 -2.33 -44.45 38.89
C LYS A 4 -2.32 -43.99 37.44
N SER A 5 -3.31 -43.19 37.05
CA SER A 5 -3.28 -42.36 35.84
C SER A 5 -2.45 -41.10 36.11
N LYS A 6 -1.31 -40.98 35.43
CA LYS A 6 -0.50 -39.75 35.40
C LYS A 6 -1.21 -38.73 34.52
N ARG A 7 -1.85 -37.73 35.15
CA ARG A 7 -2.22 -36.47 34.48
C ARG A 7 -0.93 -35.74 34.09
N SER A 8 -0.77 -35.45 32.80
CA SER A 8 0.26 -34.51 32.32
C SER A 8 -0.02 -33.12 32.90
N PRO A 9 1.00 -32.41 33.44
CA PRO A 9 0.81 -31.06 33.93
C PRO A 9 0.54 -30.11 32.77
N LEU A 10 -0.48 -29.26 32.96
CA LEU A 10 -0.76 -28.10 32.13
C LEU A 10 0.51 -27.24 32.00
N PRO A 11 0.78 -26.59 30.84
CA PRO A 11 1.74 -25.51 30.82
C PRO A 11 1.26 -24.42 31.79
N VAL A 12 2.12 -24.18 32.77
CA VAL A 12 2.11 -23.17 33.82
C VAL A 12 1.48 -21.85 33.35
N ILE A 13 0.35 -21.50 33.96
CA ILE A 13 -0.08 -20.11 34.11
C ILE A 13 0.77 -19.59 35.28
N GLU A 14 1.84 -18.86 34.96
CA GLU A 14 2.66 -18.19 35.97
C GLU A 14 1.96 -16.86 36.32
N ASP A 15 1.13 -16.93 37.37
CA ASP A 15 0.77 -15.76 38.15
C ASP A 15 1.95 -15.40 39.05
N GLY A 16 2.27 -14.11 39.10
CA GLY A 16 3.35 -13.60 39.93
C GLY A 16 3.38 -12.08 39.95
N ILE A 17 2.23 -11.42 40.17
CA ILE A 17 2.15 -10.07 40.72
C ILE A 17 0.88 -9.99 41.58
N GLU A 18 1.05 -9.55 42.82
CA GLU A 18 -0.01 -9.30 43.80
C GLU A 18 -1.21 -8.57 43.19
N ILE A 19 -2.41 -9.08 43.50
CA ILE A 19 -3.67 -8.37 43.32
C ILE A 19 -3.59 -7.16 44.26
N VAL A 20 -3.29 -5.99 43.71
CA VAL A 20 -3.62 -4.73 44.38
C VAL A 20 -5.09 -4.50 44.13
N ASP A 21 -5.82 -4.37 45.22
CA ASP A 21 -7.27 -4.35 45.30
C ASP A 21 -7.96 -3.45 44.26
N ALA A 22 -9.10 -3.95 43.82
CA ALA A 22 -10.11 -3.20 43.10
C ALA A 22 -10.75 -2.16 44.02
N GLU A 23 -10.09 -1.04 44.25
CA GLU A 23 -10.68 0.11 44.93
C GLU A 23 -10.95 1.27 43.96
N SER A 24 -12.25 1.52 43.81
CA SER A 24 -12.90 2.80 43.50
C SER A 24 -12.43 3.60 42.28
N TYR A 25 -13.03 3.32 41.11
CA TYR A 25 -13.26 4.37 40.12
C TYR A 25 -14.56 5.11 40.46
N GLN A 26 -14.49 6.03 41.42
CA GLN A 26 -15.42 7.15 41.49
C GLN A 26 -14.93 8.21 40.49
N GLN A 27 -15.64 8.38 39.37
CA GLN A 27 -15.46 9.55 38.51
C GLN A 27 -16.10 10.74 39.22
N THR A 28 -15.30 11.49 39.97
CA THR A 28 -15.64 12.86 40.35
C THR A 28 -15.48 13.75 39.12
N SER A 29 -16.54 14.51 38.83
CA SER A 29 -16.58 15.60 37.87
C SER A 29 -15.38 16.55 38.02
N GLY A 30 -14.63 16.83 36.95
CA GLY A 30 -13.80 18.04 36.88
C GLY A 30 -12.44 17.99 36.18
N ASP A 31 -11.85 16.83 35.89
CA ASP A 31 -10.45 16.78 35.40
C ASP A 31 -10.31 16.30 33.95
N THR A 32 -9.44 16.98 33.21
CA THR A 32 -9.06 16.71 31.82
C THR A 32 -8.45 15.31 31.67
N CYS A 33 -9.26 14.34 31.23
CA CYS A 33 -8.74 13.02 30.89
C CYS A 33 -7.89 13.07 29.60
N ALA A 34 -6.65 12.58 29.66
CA ALA A 34 -5.78 12.48 28.49
C ALA A 34 -6.19 11.28 27.59
N PRO A 35 -6.16 11.43 26.26
CA PRO A 35 -6.54 10.35 25.35
C PRO A 35 -5.59 9.16 25.47
N ARG A 36 -6.14 7.96 25.69
CA ARG A 36 -5.38 6.71 25.70
C ARG A 36 -4.86 6.42 24.29
N LYS A 37 -3.55 6.25 24.17
CA LYS A 37 -2.85 6.03 22.89
C LYS A 37 -2.40 4.60 22.67
N HIS A 38 -2.27 3.81 23.73
CA HIS A 38 -1.79 2.43 23.64
C HIS A 38 -2.97 1.45 23.58
N PHE A 39 -3.20 0.82 22.42
CA PHE A 39 -4.35 -0.09 22.26
C PHE A 39 -4.10 -1.24 21.28
N VAL A 40 -4.74 -2.38 21.55
CA VAL A 40 -4.80 -3.51 20.61
C VAL A 40 -6.24 -3.72 20.18
N TRP A 41 -6.51 -3.54 18.89
CA TRP A 41 -7.80 -3.78 18.26
C TRP A 41 -7.83 -5.14 17.55
N ILE A 42 -8.51 -6.12 18.17
CA ILE A 42 -8.69 -7.47 17.62
C ILE A 42 -9.90 -7.48 16.67
N LYS A 43 -9.60 -7.56 15.38
CA LYS A 43 -10.60 -7.65 14.32
C LYS A 43 -11.16 -9.07 14.22
N VAL A 44 -12.43 -9.19 14.55
CA VAL A 44 -13.18 -10.43 14.32
C VAL A 44 -13.76 -10.43 12.90
N HIS A 45 -13.53 -11.52 12.16
CA HIS A 45 -14.06 -11.70 10.82
C HIS A 45 -15.58 -11.71 10.86
N LYS A 46 -16.21 -11.02 9.89
CA LYS A 46 -17.67 -10.99 9.68
C LYS A 46 -18.50 -10.36 10.83
N ALA A 47 -17.84 -9.76 11.80
CA ALA A 47 -18.48 -9.03 12.90
C ALA A 47 -18.58 -7.50 12.68
N GLY A 48 -18.36 -7.00 11.47
CA GLY A 48 -18.37 -5.54 11.19
C GLY A 48 -17.05 -4.81 11.51
N SER A 49 -15.99 -5.58 11.79
CA SER A 49 -14.64 -5.06 12.05
C SER A 49 -14.06 -4.21 10.92
N GLN A 50 -14.34 -4.54 9.65
CA GLN A 50 -13.87 -3.74 8.51
C GLN A 50 -14.49 -2.34 8.46
N THR A 51 -15.77 -2.20 8.84
CA THR A 51 -16.44 -0.90 8.88
C THR A 51 -16.02 -0.08 10.09
N THR A 52 -15.66 -0.74 11.19
CA THR A 52 -15.20 -0.07 12.43
C THR A 52 -13.71 0.30 12.36
N ASN A 53 -12.90 -0.42 11.57
CA ASN A 53 -11.45 -0.22 11.47
C ASN A 53 -10.96 1.22 11.21
N PRO A 54 -11.63 2.02 10.34
CA PRO A 54 -11.20 3.37 10.02
C PRO A 54 -11.12 4.30 11.25
N ILE A 55 -11.86 4.02 12.33
CA ILE A 55 -11.73 4.75 13.60
C ILE A 55 -10.29 4.65 14.11
N PHE A 56 -9.79 3.43 14.26
CA PHE A 56 -8.47 3.13 14.79
C PHE A 56 -7.35 3.61 13.86
N GLU A 57 -7.54 3.45 12.54
CA GLU A 57 -6.59 3.94 11.53
C GLU A 57 -6.42 5.47 11.59
N ARG A 58 -7.53 6.21 11.66
CA ARG A 58 -7.49 7.68 11.74
C ARG A 58 -6.91 8.17 13.05
N PHE A 59 -7.30 7.56 14.18
CA PHE A 59 -6.76 7.94 15.49
C PHE A 59 -5.25 7.71 15.55
N ALA A 60 -4.80 6.53 15.09
CA ALA A 60 -3.39 6.20 14.99
C ALA A 60 -2.60 7.20 14.14
N TYR A 61 -3.17 7.58 12.99
CA TYR A 61 -2.58 8.58 12.10
C TYR A 61 -2.51 9.97 12.75
N LYS A 62 -3.62 10.44 13.34
CA LYS A 62 -3.73 11.74 14.03
C LYS A 62 -2.72 11.89 15.16
N HIS A 63 -2.43 10.82 15.89
CA HIS A 63 -1.55 10.85 17.06
C HIS A 63 -0.14 10.30 16.80
N HIS A 64 0.23 10.06 15.53
CA HIS A 64 1.55 9.56 15.13
C HIS A 64 1.98 8.29 15.88
N LEU A 65 1.04 7.37 16.09
CA LEU A 65 1.28 6.15 16.86
C LEU A 65 2.26 5.22 16.15
N LYS A 66 3.09 4.53 16.93
CA LYS A 66 3.97 3.45 16.47
C LYS A 66 3.15 2.17 16.28
N LEU A 67 3.00 1.75 15.02
CA LEU A 67 2.08 0.68 14.66
C LEU A 67 2.77 -0.68 14.47
N LEU A 68 2.13 -1.73 14.99
CA LEU A 68 2.53 -3.09 14.71
C LEU A 68 1.83 -3.59 13.44
N PHE A 69 2.60 -3.76 12.37
CA PHE A 69 2.14 -4.31 11.09
C PHE A 69 2.83 -5.62 10.74
N GLY A 70 2.16 -6.45 9.94
CA GLY A 70 2.80 -7.60 9.30
C GLY A 70 3.87 -7.13 8.31
N ILE A 71 4.90 -7.95 8.12
CA ILE A 71 6.08 -7.59 7.31
C ILE A 71 5.71 -7.22 5.85
N SER A 72 4.58 -7.72 5.34
CA SER A 72 4.17 -7.52 3.96
C SER A 72 3.34 -6.25 3.68
N ASN A 73 3.20 -5.32 4.64
CA ASN A 73 2.07 -4.36 4.65
C ASN A 73 0.71 -5.06 4.42
N GLY A 74 0.66 -6.35 4.73
CA GLY A 74 -0.52 -7.18 4.54
C GLY A 74 -1.59 -6.85 5.57
N PRO A 75 -2.84 -7.25 5.33
CA PRO A 75 -3.93 -6.97 6.24
C PRO A 75 -3.86 -7.79 7.54
N THR A 76 -2.79 -8.56 7.77
CA THR A 76 -2.67 -9.50 8.88
C THR A 76 -1.32 -9.47 9.59
N VAL A 77 -1.34 -9.79 10.88
CA VAL A 77 -0.18 -10.15 11.71
C VAL A 77 -0.43 -11.58 12.17
N TYR A 78 0.34 -12.53 11.63
CA TYR A 78 0.31 -13.97 11.96
C TYR A 78 -0.95 -14.77 11.66
N TRP A 79 -2.08 -14.14 11.35
CA TRP A 79 -3.34 -14.86 11.12
C TRP A 79 -3.22 -15.88 9.96
N PRO A 80 -3.70 -17.13 10.13
CA PRO A 80 -4.55 -17.63 11.23
C PRO A 80 -3.79 -18.27 12.39
N HIS A 81 -2.46 -18.26 12.38
CA HIS A 81 -1.70 -18.74 13.53
C HIS A 81 -1.86 -17.76 14.70
N SER A 82 -1.79 -18.27 15.93
CA SER A 82 -1.52 -17.41 17.06
C SER A 82 -0.19 -16.68 16.82
N PRO A 83 -0.09 -15.37 17.09
CA PRO A 83 1.16 -14.65 16.92
C PRO A 83 2.27 -15.28 17.77
N ARG A 84 3.44 -15.48 17.14
CA ARG A 84 4.60 -16.19 17.73
C ARG A 84 5.93 -15.74 17.10
N GLY A 85 6.85 -15.14 17.84
CA GLY A 85 8.15 -14.67 17.27
C GLY A 85 8.05 -13.33 16.52
N GLY A 86 8.89 -13.11 15.49
CA GLY A 86 9.17 -11.79 14.89
C GLY A 86 8.68 -11.48 13.45
N LEU A 87 7.60 -12.12 12.96
CA LEU A 87 7.00 -11.88 11.63
C LEU A 87 6.12 -10.62 11.60
N TYR A 88 6.66 -9.50 12.06
CA TYR A 88 6.07 -8.17 12.00
C TYR A 88 7.18 -7.14 11.69
N VAL A 89 6.78 -5.94 11.26
CA VAL A 89 7.73 -4.84 11.02
C VAL A 89 8.36 -4.44 12.35
N GLN A 90 9.64 -4.73 12.54
CA GLN A 90 10.34 -4.28 13.73
C GLN A 90 10.73 -2.81 13.58
N THR A 91 10.79 -2.13 14.72
CA THR A 91 11.21 -0.72 14.74
C THR A 91 12.70 -0.61 15.01
N ARG A 92 13.33 0.38 14.38
CA ARG A 92 14.78 0.57 14.33
C ARG A 92 15.53 0.61 15.66
N LYS A 93 14.88 0.98 16.77
CA LYS A 93 15.47 0.99 18.13
C LYS A 93 15.02 -0.19 19.00
N GLY A 94 14.27 -1.15 18.45
CA GLY A 94 13.43 -2.04 19.24
C GLY A 94 12.35 -1.25 20.00
N GLY A 95 11.79 -1.87 21.04
CA GLY A 95 10.80 -1.25 21.92
C GLY A 95 9.35 -1.52 21.52
N LEU A 96 8.45 -1.17 22.44
CA LEU A 96 7.02 -1.49 22.38
C LEU A 96 6.30 -0.69 21.29
N PHE A 97 5.19 -1.21 20.79
CA PHE A 97 4.30 -0.55 19.82
C PHE A 97 3.16 0.14 20.56
N ASP A 98 2.63 1.21 19.99
CA ASP A 98 1.50 1.93 20.56
C ASP A 98 0.18 1.29 20.13
N ALA A 99 0.05 0.84 18.87
CA ALA A 99 -1.21 0.27 18.42
C ALA A 99 -1.14 -0.88 17.41
N LEU A 100 -2.16 -1.75 17.44
CA LEU A 100 -2.44 -2.78 16.45
C LEU A 100 -3.88 -2.70 15.99
N TYR A 101 -4.12 -2.65 14.67
CA TYR A 101 -5.47 -2.61 14.09
C TYR A 101 -5.60 -3.44 12.80
N VAL A 102 -4.70 -4.40 12.58
CA VAL A 102 -4.76 -5.37 11.46
C VAL A 102 -5.21 -6.74 11.98
N HIS A 103 -5.59 -7.67 11.09
CA HIS A 103 -6.09 -8.98 11.54
C HIS A 103 -4.99 -9.77 12.27
N SER A 104 -5.22 -10.08 13.53
CA SER A 104 -4.37 -10.95 14.34
C SER A 104 -5.25 -11.75 15.28
N ARG A 105 -4.78 -12.93 15.70
CA ARG A 105 -5.44 -13.67 16.79
C ARG A 105 -5.03 -13.10 18.12
N TYR A 106 -5.98 -13.00 19.06
CA TYR A 106 -5.68 -12.56 20.41
C TYR A 106 -4.70 -13.52 21.10
N ASN A 107 -3.65 -12.96 21.70
CA ASN A 107 -2.72 -13.68 22.55
C ASN A 107 -2.14 -12.70 23.57
N LYS A 108 -2.67 -12.75 24.81
CA LYS A 108 -2.30 -11.80 25.87
C LYS A 108 -0.81 -11.78 26.14
N THR A 109 -0.19 -12.95 26.34
CA THR A 109 1.23 -13.08 26.67
C THR A 109 2.11 -12.44 25.59
N TRP A 110 1.85 -12.78 24.33
CA TRP A 110 2.60 -12.21 23.23
C TRP A 110 2.35 -10.70 23.11
N MET A 111 1.11 -10.23 23.25
CA MET A 111 0.80 -8.80 23.16
C MET A 111 1.43 -8.01 24.31
N ARG A 112 1.40 -8.49 25.55
CA ARG A 112 2.07 -7.81 26.68
C ARG A 112 3.58 -7.65 26.46
N ALA A 113 4.22 -8.57 25.74
CA ALA A 113 5.63 -8.45 25.40
C ALA A 113 5.93 -7.39 24.32
N HIS A 114 4.93 -6.90 23.60
CA HIS A 114 5.09 -6.01 22.43
C HIS A 114 4.45 -4.63 22.59
N PHE A 115 3.62 -4.41 23.62
CA PHE A 115 2.92 -3.14 23.86
C PHE A 115 3.15 -2.65 25.30
N PRO A 116 3.06 -1.33 25.59
CA PRO A 116 3.15 -0.76 26.92
C PRO A 116 2.23 -1.41 27.96
N ASN A 117 2.59 -1.35 29.24
CA ASN A 117 1.80 -1.96 30.33
C ASN A 117 0.39 -1.36 30.47
N ASP A 118 0.18 -0.11 30.06
CA ASP A 118 -1.11 0.58 30.07
C ASP A 118 -1.96 0.31 28.81
N THR A 119 -1.51 -0.61 27.94
CA THR A 119 -2.23 -0.99 26.72
C THR A 119 -3.57 -1.60 27.03
N VAL A 120 -4.60 -1.11 26.35
CA VAL A 120 -5.96 -1.62 26.49
C VAL A 120 -6.35 -2.49 25.30
N TYR A 121 -7.12 -3.55 25.56
CA TYR A 121 -7.57 -4.48 24.53
C TYR A 121 -9.01 -4.20 24.14
N LEU A 122 -9.25 -4.12 22.83
CA LEU A 122 -10.53 -3.82 22.22
C LEU A 122 -10.85 -4.90 21.17
N ALA A 123 -12.11 -5.29 21.08
CA ALA A 123 -12.59 -6.22 20.05
C ALA A 123 -14.01 -5.86 19.60
N ILE A 124 -14.51 -6.57 18.60
CA ILE A 124 -15.91 -6.52 18.19
C ILE A 124 -16.47 -7.91 17.99
N VAL A 125 -17.67 -8.15 18.48
CA VAL A 125 -18.43 -9.37 18.22
C VAL A 125 -19.83 -9.01 17.70
N LYS A 126 -20.50 -10.02 17.16
CA LYS A 126 -21.81 -9.94 16.54
C LYS A 126 -22.67 -11.09 17.04
N ASP A 127 -23.99 -10.89 17.09
CA ASP A 127 -24.98 -11.95 17.36
C ASP A 127 -24.57 -13.25 16.63
N PRO A 128 -24.40 -14.38 17.34
CA PRO A 128 -23.83 -15.60 16.76
C PRO A 128 -24.59 -16.10 15.53
N PHE A 129 -25.93 -16.05 15.52
CA PHE A 129 -26.70 -16.48 14.34
C PHE A 129 -26.51 -15.54 13.15
N SER A 130 -26.50 -14.23 13.39
CA SER A 130 -26.28 -13.21 12.36
C SER A 130 -24.83 -13.17 11.87
N HIS A 131 -23.88 -13.54 12.70
CA HIS A 131 -22.48 -13.80 12.34
C HIS A 131 -22.39 -15.02 11.44
N PHE A 132 -22.96 -16.14 11.86
CA PHE A 132 -23.03 -17.37 11.08
C PHE A 132 -23.60 -17.16 9.69
N LYS A 133 -24.74 -16.48 9.55
CA LYS A 133 -25.31 -16.15 8.23
C LYS A 133 -24.31 -15.37 7.36
N SER A 134 -23.57 -14.43 7.95
CA SER A 134 -22.57 -13.63 7.23
C SER A 134 -21.33 -14.44 6.85
N SER A 135 -20.88 -15.32 7.74
CA SER A 135 -19.77 -16.25 7.52
C SER A 135 -20.11 -17.28 6.44
N PHE A 136 -21.27 -17.92 6.56
CA PHE A 136 -21.79 -18.91 5.63
C PHE A 136 -21.86 -18.36 4.20
N HIS A 137 -22.37 -17.14 4.04
CA HIS A 137 -22.37 -16.47 2.75
C HIS A 137 -20.97 -16.10 2.25
N TYR A 138 -20.16 -15.47 3.10
CA TYR A 138 -18.85 -14.96 2.69
C TYR A 138 -17.88 -16.06 2.25
N TYR A 139 -17.92 -17.20 2.92
CA TYR A 139 -17.07 -18.34 2.59
C TYR A 139 -17.71 -19.31 1.58
N GLY A 140 -18.88 -18.98 1.04
CA GLY A 140 -19.56 -19.84 0.06
C GLY A 140 -19.89 -21.22 0.61
N LEU A 141 -20.28 -21.33 1.88
CA LEU A 141 -20.49 -22.63 2.52
C LEU A 141 -21.64 -23.41 1.91
N GLN A 142 -22.59 -22.74 1.22
CA GLN A 142 -23.61 -23.47 0.46
C GLN A 142 -23.00 -24.40 -0.59
N GLN A 143 -21.88 -24.03 -1.23
CA GLN A 143 -21.22 -24.90 -2.21
C GLN A 143 -20.39 -25.97 -1.50
N HIS A 144 -19.55 -25.58 -0.53
CA HIS A 144 -18.66 -26.50 0.18
C HIS A 144 -19.39 -27.59 0.97
N LEU A 145 -20.63 -27.34 1.38
CA LEU A 145 -21.45 -28.29 2.12
C LEU A 145 -22.46 -29.05 1.25
N ASN A 146 -22.39 -28.91 -0.07
CA ASN A 146 -23.34 -29.51 -1.03
C ASN A 146 -24.80 -29.13 -0.76
N LEU A 147 -25.05 -27.82 -0.56
CA LEU A 147 -26.35 -27.24 -0.25
C LEU A 147 -26.87 -26.28 -1.33
N GLN A 148 -26.24 -26.27 -2.51
CA GLN A 148 -26.56 -25.38 -3.63
C GLN A 148 -27.98 -25.57 -4.17
N ASP A 149 -28.49 -26.79 -4.16
CA ASP A 149 -29.83 -27.11 -4.69
C ASP A 149 -30.94 -26.76 -3.69
N SER A 150 -30.57 -26.38 -2.47
CA SER A 150 -31.53 -25.92 -1.48
C SER A 150 -32.00 -24.50 -1.79
N TRP A 151 -33.32 -24.31 -1.81
CA TRP A 151 -33.93 -22.98 -1.82
C TRP A 151 -33.45 -22.11 -0.63
N ASN A 152 -33.18 -22.74 0.52
CA ASN A 152 -32.61 -22.07 1.68
C ASN A 152 -31.53 -22.96 2.34
N PRO A 153 -30.25 -22.76 1.96
CA PRO A 153 -29.13 -23.54 2.46
C PRO A 153 -28.97 -23.47 3.98
N ILE A 154 -29.24 -22.29 4.58
CA ILE A 154 -29.20 -22.11 6.04
C ILE A 154 -30.26 -22.99 6.71
N LYS A 155 -31.52 -22.94 6.24
CA LYS A 155 -32.59 -23.80 6.76
C LYS A 155 -32.25 -25.29 6.65
N THR A 156 -31.59 -25.67 5.56
CA THR A 156 -31.21 -27.08 5.33
C THR A 156 -30.09 -27.51 6.26
N PHE A 157 -29.05 -26.68 6.40
CA PHE A 157 -27.98 -26.87 7.38
C PHE A 157 -28.54 -27.04 8.79
N LEU A 158 -29.48 -26.18 9.17
CA LEU A 158 -30.12 -26.18 10.48
C LEU A 158 -30.94 -27.45 10.78
N LYS A 159 -31.30 -28.30 9.81
CA LYS A 159 -31.98 -29.56 10.12
C LYS A 159 -31.07 -30.50 10.93
N ASN A 160 -29.78 -30.54 10.62
CA ASN A 160 -28.79 -31.30 11.37
C ASN A 160 -27.38 -30.70 11.15
N PRO A 161 -26.99 -29.66 11.92
CA PRO A 161 -25.69 -29.00 11.80
C PRO A 161 -24.49 -29.94 11.95
N TRP A 162 -24.59 -30.94 12.84
CA TRP A 162 -23.52 -31.92 13.12
C TRP A 162 -23.24 -32.89 11.97
N LYS A 163 -24.14 -32.99 10.99
CA LYS A 163 -23.94 -33.83 9.79
C LYS A 163 -22.80 -33.30 8.91
N TYR A 164 -22.53 -32.01 8.95
CA TYR A 164 -21.64 -31.34 8.00
C TYR A 164 -20.21 -31.26 8.53
N LYS A 165 -19.23 -31.56 7.66
CA LYS A 165 -17.82 -31.30 7.93
C LYS A 165 -17.51 -29.83 7.66
N THR A 166 -17.55 -29.02 8.70
CA THR A 166 -17.47 -27.54 8.62
C THR A 166 -16.08 -26.97 8.87
N GLU A 167 -15.14 -27.80 9.32
CA GLU A 167 -13.75 -27.41 9.54
C GLU A 167 -12.99 -27.24 8.22
N ALA A 168 -12.32 -26.10 8.06
CA ALA A 168 -11.43 -25.80 6.95
C ALA A 168 -9.96 -25.86 7.42
N LEU A 169 -9.10 -26.47 6.60
CA LEU A 169 -7.64 -26.40 6.79
C LEU A 169 -7.09 -25.21 6.00
N TYR A 170 -6.43 -24.28 6.69
CA TYR A 170 -5.75 -23.14 6.04
C TYR A 170 -4.41 -22.90 6.72
N GLN A 171 -3.33 -22.91 5.93
CA GLN A 171 -1.95 -22.79 6.44
C GLN A 171 -1.62 -23.81 7.56
N GLY A 172 -2.17 -25.03 7.47
CA GLY A 172 -1.95 -26.07 8.48
C GLY A 172 -2.73 -25.89 9.79
N ILE A 173 -3.60 -24.87 9.89
CA ILE A 173 -4.50 -24.64 11.02
C ILE A 173 -5.92 -24.99 10.60
N ARG A 174 -6.58 -25.82 11.41
CA ARG A 174 -8.02 -26.08 11.29
C ARG A 174 -8.79 -24.95 11.98
N PHE A 175 -9.90 -24.53 11.39
CA PHE A 175 -10.87 -23.61 11.99
C PHE A 175 -12.27 -23.88 11.43
N ASP A 176 -13.29 -23.72 12.27
CA ASP A 176 -14.69 -23.87 11.90
C ASP A 176 -15.28 -22.50 11.56
N LYS A 177 -15.94 -22.40 10.40
CA LYS A 177 -16.55 -21.16 9.90
C LYS A 177 -18.03 -21.03 10.26
N THR A 178 -18.60 -22.05 10.87
CA THR A 178 -20.04 -22.17 11.17
C THR A 178 -20.36 -22.07 12.66
N ARG A 179 -19.36 -22.26 13.52
CA ARG A 179 -19.40 -22.06 14.97
C ARG A 179 -18.01 -21.71 15.50
N ASN A 180 -17.96 -21.06 16.65
CA ASN A 180 -16.74 -20.63 17.35
C ASN A 180 -15.80 -19.77 16.51
N ALA A 181 -16.26 -19.22 15.37
CA ALA A 181 -15.42 -18.47 14.44
C ALA A 181 -14.98 -17.12 15.05
N GLN A 182 -15.86 -16.48 15.84
CA GLN A 182 -15.51 -15.26 16.56
C GLN A 182 -14.51 -15.54 17.70
N LEU A 183 -14.75 -16.63 18.45
CA LEU A 183 -13.84 -17.12 19.48
C LEU A 183 -12.44 -17.44 18.93
N PHE A 184 -12.36 -18.01 17.73
CA PHE A 184 -11.08 -18.31 17.07
C PHE A 184 -10.22 -17.06 16.86
N ASP A 185 -10.81 -15.97 16.36
CA ASP A 185 -10.13 -14.69 16.21
C ASP A 185 -9.74 -14.09 17.58
N LEU A 186 -10.57 -14.31 18.60
CA LEU A 186 -10.30 -13.97 20.00
C LEU A 186 -9.34 -14.95 20.70
N GLY A 187 -8.62 -15.79 19.96
CA GLY A 187 -7.51 -16.60 20.49
C GLY A 187 -7.91 -17.99 20.98
N PHE A 188 -9.19 -18.36 20.92
CA PHE A 188 -9.67 -19.66 21.38
C PHE A 188 -9.01 -20.83 20.61
N PRO A 189 -8.44 -21.83 21.30
CA PRO A 189 -7.79 -22.97 20.67
C PRO A 189 -8.83 -23.92 20.08
N ILE A 190 -8.61 -24.37 18.84
CA ILE A 190 -9.57 -25.23 18.15
C ILE A 190 -9.71 -26.60 18.82
N GLU A 191 -8.63 -27.09 19.44
CA GLU A 191 -8.60 -28.37 20.14
C GLU A 191 -9.57 -28.40 21.32
N LYS A 192 -10.01 -27.21 21.79
CA LYS A 192 -10.98 -27.01 22.86
C LYS A 192 -12.37 -26.62 22.37
N SER A 193 -12.62 -26.65 21.05
CA SER A 193 -13.91 -26.28 20.42
C SER A 193 -15.15 -27.01 20.95
N HIS A 194 -14.98 -28.13 21.64
CA HIS A 194 -16.05 -28.95 22.21
C HIS A 194 -16.00 -29.03 23.75
N ASP A 195 -15.08 -28.30 24.40
CA ASP A 195 -14.85 -28.35 25.84
C ASP A 195 -15.48 -27.11 26.48
N MET A 196 -16.74 -27.24 26.91
CA MET A 196 -17.52 -26.11 27.44
C MET A 196 -16.98 -25.57 28.76
N ILE A 197 -16.39 -26.42 29.60
CA ILE A 197 -15.75 -25.97 30.85
C ILE A 197 -14.57 -25.06 30.52
N TRP A 198 -13.75 -25.46 29.54
CA TRP A 198 -12.65 -24.63 29.06
C TRP A 198 -13.17 -23.35 28.38
N ALA A 199 -14.25 -23.45 27.63
CA ALA A 199 -14.89 -22.30 26.98
C ALA A 199 -15.35 -21.24 27.98
N GLU A 200 -16.09 -21.64 29.01
CA GLU A 200 -16.56 -20.71 30.04
C GLU A 200 -15.41 -20.00 30.75
N GLU A 201 -14.35 -20.73 31.10
CA GLU A 201 -13.19 -20.14 31.77
C GLU A 201 -12.42 -19.18 30.85
N TYR A 202 -12.27 -19.52 29.57
CA TYR A 202 -11.64 -18.61 28.61
C TYR A 202 -12.48 -17.36 28.36
N ILE A 203 -13.80 -17.50 28.26
CA ILE A 203 -14.72 -16.37 28.12
C ILE A 203 -14.62 -15.47 29.36
N LYS A 204 -14.53 -16.06 30.57
CA LYS A 204 -14.23 -15.34 31.83
C LYS A 204 -13.01 -14.46 31.68
N GLN A 205 -11.92 -15.04 31.22
CA GLN A 205 -10.67 -14.33 31.00
C GLN A 205 -10.79 -13.22 29.94
N LEU A 206 -11.48 -13.45 28.82
CA LEU A 206 -11.68 -12.42 27.78
C LEU A 206 -12.40 -11.17 28.32
N ASP A 207 -13.42 -11.34 29.15
CA ASP A 207 -14.15 -10.21 29.74
C ASP A 207 -13.32 -9.40 30.76
N ILE A 208 -12.35 -10.06 31.40
CA ILE A 208 -11.37 -9.40 32.27
C ILE A 208 -10.31 -8.67 31.43
N ASP A 209 -9.85 -9.31 30.35
CA ASP A 209 -8.74 -8.84 29.53
C ASP A 209 -9.10 -7.64 28.66
N PHE A 210 -10.32 -7.62 28.12
CA PHE A 210 -10.77 -6.58 27.21
C PHE A 210 -11.39 -5.42 27.97
N LEU A 211 -10.85 -4.22 27.75
CA LEU A 211 -11.44 -2.98 28.26
C LEU A 211 -12.89 -2.86 27.78
N LEU A 212 -13.10 -3.16 26.50
CA LEU A 212 -14.40 -3.15 25.84
C LEU A 212 -14.42 -4.13 24.66
N VAL A 213 -15.47 -4.95 24.61
CA VAL A 213 -15.86 -5.65 23.38
C VAL A 213 -17.09 -4.97 22.82
N ILE A 214 -16.95 -4.39 21.63
CA ILE A 214 -18.03 -3.75 20.88
C ILE A 214 -19.04 -4.83 20.48
N ILE A 215 -20.31 -4.61 20.78
CA ILE A 215 -21.41 -5.45 20.31
C ILE A 215 -21.98 -4.81 19.05
N LEU A 216 -21.91 -5.48 17.90
CA LEU A 216 -22.36 -4.91 16.63
C LEU A 216 -23.84 -4.50 16.64
N GLU A 217 -24.67 -5.23 17.38
CA GLU A 217 -26.10 -4.95 17.58
C GLU A 217 -26.34 -3.70 18.43
N HIS A 218 -25.33 -3.23 19.17
CA HIS A 218 -25.33 -2.03 20.01
C HIS A 218 -24.12 -1.13 19.67
N HIS A 219 -23.85 -0.97 18.37
CA HIS A 219 -22.62 -0.38 17.86
C HIS A 219 -22.45 1.08 18.28
N ALA A 220 -23.50 1.89 18.19
CA ALA A 220 -23.46 3.30 18.58
C ALA A 220 -23.20 3.46 20.09
N GLU A 221 -23.93 2.70 20.90
CA GLU A 221 -23.75 2.66 22.36
C GLU A 221 -22.32 2.21 22.72
N SER A 222 -21.82 1.17 22.04
CA SER A 222 -20.46 0.67 22.24
C SER A 222 -19.39 1.71 21.86
N LEU A 223 -19.58 2.45 20.76
CA LEU A 223 -18.60 3.46 20.32
C LEU A 223 -18.59 4.70 21.21
N VAL A 224 -19.74 5.16 21.69
CA VAL A 224 -19.79 6.27 22.66
C VAL A 224 -19.18 5.84 24.00
N LEU A 225 -19.43 4.62 24.45
CA LEU A 225 -18.75 4.08 25.63
C LEU A 225 -17.23 4.00 25.40
N MET A 226 -16.79 3.50 24.25
CA MET A 226 -15.37 3.46 23.89
C MET A 226 -14.74 4.85 23.93
N LYS A 227 -15.41 5.86 23.36
CA LYS A 227 -14.97 7.25 23.42
C LYS A 227 -14.70 7.71 24.85
N ARG A 228 -15.65 7.45 25.77
CA ARG A 228 -15.51 7.81 27.19
C ARG A 228 -14.37 7.04 27.87
N LEU A 229 -14.31 5.72 27.70
CA LEU A 229 -13.28 4.86 28.31
C LEU A 229 -11.86 5.16 27.81
N MET A 230 -11.75 5.54 26.53
CA MET A 230 -10.49 5.89 25.88
C MET A 230 -10.13 7.36 26.02
N CYS A 231 -11.04 8.19 26.54
CA CYS A 231 -10.93 9.64 26.56
C CYS A 231 -10.65 10.24 25.16
N TRP A 232 -11.33 9.71 24.15
CA TRP A 232 -11.25 10.18 22.77
C TRP A 232 -12.29 11.26 22.49
N GLU A 233 -12.10 11.99 21.39
CA GLU A 233 -13.05 13.00 20.94
C GLU A 233 -14.18 12.36 20.10
N LEU A 234 -15.32 13.04 20.00
CA LEU A 234 -16.42 12.59 19.13
C LEU A 234 -15.95 12.41 17.68
N LEU A 235 -15.09 13.32 17.20
CA LEU A 235 -14.51 13.28 15.85
C LEU A 235 -13.71 12.00 15.58
N ASP A 236 -13.06 11.44 16.60
CA ASP A 236 -12.23 10.25 16.45
C ASP A 236 -13.08 9.01 16.09
N ILE A 237 -14.29 8.92 16.65
CA ILE A 237 -15.20 7.77 16.51
C ILE A 237 -16.23 7.89 15.37
N LEU A 238 -16.24 8.98 14.60
CA LEU A 238 -17.26 9.19 13.54
C LEU A 238 -17.15 8.17 12.40
N LEU A 239 -18.25 7.52 12.03
CA LEU A 239 -18.31 6.60 10.89
C LEU A 239 -19.45 6.98 9.95
N VAL A 240 -19.29 6.63 8.66
CA VAL A 240 -20.41 6.69 7.72
C VAL A 240 -21.22 5.40 7.91
N GLU A 241 -22.37 5.52 8.60
CA GLU A 241 -23.17 4.38 9.05
C GLU A 241 -23.83 3.58 7.90
N ASP A 242 -24.00 4.18 6.72
CA ASP A 242 -24.61 3.57 5.53
C ASP A 242 -23.92 2.28 5.04
N ARG A 243 -22.66 2.04 5.46
CA ARG A 243 -21.89 0.83 5.15
C ARG A 243 -21.92 -0.25 6.22
N LEU A 244 -22.54 -0.02 7.38
CA LEU A 244 -22.62 -1.04 8.45
C LEU A 244 -23.60 -2.14 8.05
N ASN A 245 -23.09 -3.39 8.03
CA ASN A 245 -23.88 -4.58 7.67
C ASN A 245 -24.67 -4.44 6.34
N SER A 246 -24.19 -3.62 5.40
CA SER A 246 -24.93 -3.25 4.17
C SER A 246 -24.97 -4.36 3.11
N ARG A 247 -24.05 -5.33 3.17
CA ARG A 247 -23.99 -6.45 2.21
C ARG A 247 -25.32 -7.20 2.15
N ASN A 248 -25.87 -7.38 0.94
CA ASN A 248 -27.11 -8.11 0.72
C ASN A 248 -26.81 -9.53 0.21
N TYR A 249 -27.54 -10.53 0.70
CA TYR A 249 -27.44 -11.92 0.27
C TYR A 249 -28.74 -12.68 0.56
N ARG A 250 -29.01 -13.73 -0.22
CA ARG A 250 -30.31 -14.42 -0.34
C ARG A 250 -31.01 -14.72 0.99
N TYR A 251 -30.25 -15.14 2.01
CA TYR A 251 -30.78 -15.55 3.32
C TYR A 251 -30.39 -14.60 4.46
N LYS A 252 -29.98 -13.35 4.16
CA LYS A 252 -29.64 -12.33 5.18
C LYS A 252 -30.79 -12.11 6.17
N HIS A 253 -32.00 -11.96 5.64
CA HIS A 253 -33.23 -11.72 6.39
C HIS A 253 -33.93 -13.00 6.83
N TYR A 254 -33.30 -14.17 6.65
CA TYR A 254 -33.83 -15.41 7.19
C TYR A 254 -33.96 -15.32 8.70
N ARG A 255 -35.16 -15.63 9.20
CA ARG A 255 -35.49 -15.75 10.61
C ARG A 255 -35.74 -17.23 10.91
N PRO A 256 -34.96 -17.86 11.80
CA PRO A 256 -35.14 -19.27 12.14
C PRO A 256 -36.42 -19.45 12.95
N THR A 257 -36.99 -20.64 12.91
CA THR A 257 -38.01 -21.04 13.90
C THR A 257 -37.39 -21.17 15.29
N GLN A 258 -38.21 -21.21 16.33
CA GLN A 258 -37.72 -21.39 17.70
C GLN A 258 -36.90 -22.70 17.84
N GLU A 259 -37.37 -23.79 17.24
CA GLU A 259 -36.68 -25.08 17.24
C GLU A 259 -35.33 -25.02 16.50
N GLU A 260 -35.28 -24.36 15.35
CA GLU A 260 -34.05 -24.17 14.58
C GLU A 260 -33.01 -23.35 15.36
N LEU A 261 -33.46 -22.31 16.06
CA LEU A 261 -32.60 -21.47 16.86
C LEU A 261 -32.06 -22.22 18.09
N VAL A 262 -32.90 -22.96 18.81
CA VAL A 262 -32.46 -23.80 19.94
C VAL A 262 -31.40 -24.81 19.49
N ARG A 263 -31.63 -25.47 18.35
CA ARG A 263 -30.66 -26.41 17.79
C ARG A 263 -29.34 -25.73 17.41
N TYR A 264 -29.39 -24.54 16.82
CA TYR A 264 -28.18 -23.80 16.50
C TYR A 264 -27.44 -23.30 17.74
N LYS A 265 -28.16 -22.88 18.80
CA LYS A 265 -27.57 -22.52 20.09
C LYS A 265 -26.79 -23.69 20.70
N GLN A 266 -27.34 -24.90 20.64
CA GLN A 266 -26.62 -26.11 21.08
C GLN A 266 -25.39 -26.41 20.21
N TYR A 267 -25.47 -26.16 18.90
CA TYR A 267 -24.34 -26.37 17.99
C TYR A 267 -23.18 -25.38 18.22
N ALA A 268 -23.50 -24.12 18.53
CA ALA A 268 -22.56 -23.02 18.72
C ALA A 268 -22.54 -22.51 20.17
N GLU A 269 -22.66 -23.43 21.14
CA GLU A 269 -22.90 -23.14 22.56
C GLU A 269 -21.89 -22.14 23.16
N ALA A 270 -20.59 -22.39 22.97
CA ALA A 270 -19.52 -21.51 23.46
C ALA A 270 -19.60 -20.10 22.88
N GLU A 271 -19.98 -19.94 21.61
CA GLU A 271 -20.10 -18.64 20.96
C GLU A 271 -21.31 -17.84 21.48
N TYR A 272 -22.41 -18.51 21.82
CA TYR A 272 -23.54 -17.89 22.52
C TYR A 272 -23.19 -17.51 23.96
N ALA A 273 -22.53 -18.39 24.71
CA ALA A 273 -22.08 -18.09 26.06
C ALA A 273 -21.14 -16.86 26.07
N MET A 274 -20.24 -16.77 25.08
CA MET A 274 -19.38 -15.61 24.88
C MET A 274 -20.19 -14.34 24.61
N TYR A 275 -21.09 -14.38 23.63
CA TYR A 275 -21.88 -13.21 23.24
C TYR A 275 -22.76 -12.70 24.39
N GLU A 276 -23.47 -13.59 25.09
CA GLU A 276 -24.36 -13.23 26.20
C GLU A 276 -23.58 -12.57 27.35
N ARG A 277 -22.41 -13.14 27.69
CA ARG A 277 -21.57 -12.59 28.76
C ARG A 277 -20.97 -11.24 28.40
N LEU A 278 -20.40 -11.10 27.19
CA LEU A 278 -19.81 -9.84 26.74
C LEU A 278 -20.87 -8.75 26.52
N ASN A 279 -22.08 -9.11 26.07
CA ASN A 279 -23.20 -8.18 25.99
C ASN A 279 -23.64 -7.70 27.38
N LYS A 280 -23.72 -8.60 28.36
CA LYS A 280 -23.99 -8.22 29.76
C LYS A 280 -22.90 -7.29 30.31
N SER A 281 -21.63 -7.58 30.01
CA SER A 281 -20.50 -6.72 30.38
C SER A 281 -20.60 -5.32 29.78
N LEU A 282 -20.94 -5.20 28.49
CA LEU A 282 -21.22 -3.92 27.84
C LEU A 282 -22.30 -3.14 28.60
N TRP A 283 -23.45 -3.75 28.85
CA TRP A 283 -24.57 -3.07 29.51
C TRP A 283 -24.29 -2.72 30.97
N ASN A 284 -23.49 -3.53 31.67
CA ASN A 284 -22.99 -3.20 33.01
C ASN A 284 -22.07 -1.96 32.99
N LYS A 285 -21.20 -1.83 31.98
CA LYS A 285 -20.35 -0.63 31.83
C LYS A 285 -21.16 0.61 31.44
N ILE A 286 -22.21 0.44 30.63
CA ILE A 286 -23.16 1.51 30.25
C ILE A 286 -23.96 1.98 31.47
N SER A 287 -24.45 1.09 32.33
CA SER A 287 -25.25 1.46 33.50
C SER A 287 -24.45 2.25 34.55
N GLN A 288 -23.12 2.18 34.48
CA GLN A 288 -22.20 2.97 35.31
C GLN A 288 -21.89 4.36 34.73
N GLN A 289 -22.35 4.68 33.52
CA GLN A 289 -22.14 5.99 32.92
C GLN A 289 -23.10 7.04 33.51
N SER A 290 -22.71 8.31 33.40
CA SER A 290 -23.56 9.44 33.77
C SER A 290 -24.82 9.54 32.92
N GLN A 291 -25.85 10.23 33.43
CA GLN A 291 -27.19 10.29 32.84
C GLN A 291 -27.23 10.86 31.41
N ASP A 292 -26.23 11.65 31.01
CA ASP A 292 -26.09 12.23 29.67
C ASP A 292 -25.60 11.22 28.61
N PHE A 293 -25.20 10.00 29.00
CA PHE A 293 -24.66 9.00 28.06
C PHE A 293 -25.58 8.74 26.87
N PHE A 294 -26.88 8.50 27.10
CA PHE A 294 -27.81 8.24 26.01
C PHE A 294 -28.12 9.48 25.16
N GLN A 295 -27.97 10.68 25.73
CA GLN A 295 -28.05 11.94 24.97
C GLN A 295 -26.86 12.04 24.01
N GLU A 296 -25.66 11.67 24.47
CA GLU A 296 -24.46 11.60 23.63
C GLU A 296 -24.56 10.51 22.54
N VAL A 297 -25.15 9.35 22.84
CA VAL A 297 -25.46 8.31 21.86
C VAL A 297 -26.41 8.82 20.78
N GLU A 298 -27.46 9.53 21.16
CA GLU A 298 -28.40 10.09 20.19
C GLU A 298 -27.74 11.19 19.35
N HIS A 299 -26.91 12.04 19.97
CA HIS A 299 -26.11 13.01 19.25
C HIS A 299 -25.17 12.35 18.23
N TYR A 300 -24.46 11.28 18.62
CA TYR A 300 -23.63 10.49 17.72
C TYR A 300 -24.43 9.99 16.52
N LYS A 301 -25.58 9.33 16.76
CA LYS A 301 -26.47 8.80 15.71
C LYS A 301 -26.97 9.89 14.76
N GLN A 302 -27.20 11.10 15.25
CA GLN A 302 -27.64 12.22 14.41
C GLN A 302 -26.52 12.75 13.51
N VAL A 303 -25.29 12.84 14.03
CA VAL A 303 -24.12 13.33 13.28
C VAL A 303 -23.71 12.34 12.20
N THR A 304 -23.81 11.03 12.46
CA THR A 304 -23.43 9.97 11.51
C THR A 304 -24.47 9.69 10.42
N LYS A 305 -25.74 10.06 10.63
CA LYS A 305 -26.83 9.94 9.64
C LYS A 305 -26.87 11.08 8.61
N ARG A 306 -26.18 12.20 8.84
CA ARG A 306 -26.13 13.29 7.86
C ARG A 306 -25.21 12.89 6.70
N PRO A 307 -25.63 13.07 5.42
CA PRO A 307 -24.69 12.98 4.32
C PRO A 307 -23.59 14.02 4.57
N LEU A 308 -22.34 13.58 4.66
CA LEU A 308 -21.21 14.51 4.63
C LEU A 308 -21.32 15.29 3.31
N SER A 309 -21.70 16.56 3.40
CA SER A 309 -21.74 17.49 2.28
C SER A 309 -20.30 17.78 1.87
N TRP A 310 -19.69 16.89 1.10
CA TRP A 310 -18.34 17.04 0.54
C TRP A 310 -18.27 18.14 -0.55
N ALA A 311 -19.30 18.99 -0.65
CA ALA A 311 -19.26 20.26 -1.36
C ALA A 311 -18.42 21.31 -0.58
N MET A 312 -17.12 21.08 -0.49
CA MET A 312 -16.13 22.16 -0.37
C MET A 312 -14.91 21.79 -1.22
N ARG A 313 -15.02 22.03 -2.53
CA ARG A 313 -13.87 22.28 -3.40
C ARG A 313 -13.55 23.79 -3.31
N PRO A 314 -12.28 24.21 -3.32
CA PRO A 314 -11.97 25.55 -3.81
C PRO A 314 -12.36 25.59 -5.29
N ALA A 315 -13.18 26.58 -5.65
CA ALA A 315 -13.69 26.77 -6.99
C ALA A 315 -12.55 26.91 -8.02
N VAL A 316 -12.51 26.00 -8.98
CA VAL A 316 -11.90 26.26 -10.29
C VAL A 316 -13.04 26.17 -11.29
N SER A 317 -13.42 27.34 -11.81
CA SER A 317 -14.50 27.52 -12.77
C SER A 317 -14.27 26.64 -14.00
N GLN A 318 -15.22 25.74 -14.26
CA GLN A 318 -15.42 25.17 -15.57
C GLN A 318 -16.13 26.21 -16.41
N ASP A 319 -15.37 26.88 -17.27
CA ASP A 319 -15.93 27.43 -18.50
C ASP A 319 -14.88 27.27 -19.59
N HIS A 320 -15.36 26.90 -20.79
CA HIS A 320 -14.61 26.59 -22.02
C HIS A 320 -14.22 25.12 -22.22
N MET A 321 -15.23 24.25 -22.38
CA MET A 321 -15.13 23.15 -23.37
C MET A 321 -16.49 22.86 -24.00
N GLN A 322 -16.85 23.68 -24.99
CA GLN A 322 -17.77 23.28 -26.05
C GLN A 322 -17.45 24.11 -27.29
N ASN A 323 -16.63 23.57 -28.19
CA ASN A 323 -17.06 23.38 -29.56
C ASN A 323 -16.04 22.66 -30.46
N LYS A 324 -16.62 21.70 -31.19
CA LYS A 324 -16.29 21.16 -32.52
C LYS A 324 -15.58 19.80 -32.60
N ARG A 325 -16.45 18.84 -32.95
CA ARG A 325 -16.18 17.57 -33.60
C ARG A 325 -15.62 17.77 -35.01
N ASP A 326 -14.73 16.84 -35.34
CA ASP A 326 -14.60 16.08 -36.59
C ASP A 326 -14.17 16.71 -37.91
N THR A 327 -13.38 15.87 -38.60
CA THR A 327 -12.94 15.86 -40.01
C THR A 327 -11.81 16.86 -40.32
N GLY A 328 -10.74 16.54 -41.03
CA GLY A 328 -10.36 15.38 -41.84
C GLY A 328 -9.41 15.91 -42.92
N ALA A 329 -8.33 15.16 -43.21
CA ALA A 329 -7.42 15.32 -44.34
C ALA A 329 -6.46 16.54 -44.40
N ASN A 330 -5.17 16.21 -44.38
CA ASN A 330 -4.04 16.94 -44.99
C ASN A 330 -4.20 17.05 -46.53
N PRO A 331 -3.29 17.72 -47.27
CA PRO A 331 -2.36 18.82 -46.95
C PRO A 331 -2.40 19.94 -48.02
N MET A 332 -1.73 21.09 -47.82
CA MET A 332 -0.82 21.70 -48.82
C MET A 332 -0.23 23.04 -48.36
N ASP A 333 0.83 23.38 -49.08
CA ASP A 333 1.96 24.23 -48.80
C ASP A 333 1.80 25.67 -49.34
N SER A 334 2.66 26.54 -48.82
CA SER A 334 3.25 27.72 -49.49
C SER A 334 2.50 29.07 -49.57
N LYS A 335 3.28 30.12 -49.20
CA LYS A 335 3.29 31.53 -49.68
C LYS A 335 2.07 32.40 -49.35
N GLU A 336 2.12 33.70 -49.07
CA GLU A 336 3.06 34.83 -49.20
C GLU A 336 2.53 35.90 -48.22
N ARG A 337 3.36 36.51 -47.36
CA ARG A 337 3.95 37.86 -47.49
C ARG A 337 2.96 39.00 -47.80
N GLY A 338 2.93 40.03 -46.93
CA GLY A 338 2.43 41.38 -47.25
C GLY A 338 1.40 41.92 -46.25
N GLN A 339 1.76 42.51 -45.09
CA GLN A 339 2.06 43.95 -44.90
C GLN A 339 0.95 44.92 -45.34
N LEU A 340 0.32 45.62 -44.39
CA LEU A 340 0.31 47.09 -44.23
C LEU A 340 -0.95 47.61 -43.53
N THR A 341 -0.71 48.49 -42.54
CA THR A 341 -1.47 49.69 -42.12
C THR A 341 -2.92 49.52 -41.66
N GLY A 342 -3.40 50.07 -40.55
CA GLY A 342 -3.00 51.28 -39.83
C GLY A 342 -4.14 52.32 -39.89
N ALA A 343 -4.44 52.93 -38.74
CA ALA A 343 -5.41 54.02 -38.46
C ALA A 343 -6.89 53.59 -38.27
N LYS A 344 -7.50 53.74 -37.08
CA LYS A 344 -7.82 54.92 -36.23
C LYS A 344 -9.03 55.71 -36.72
N ASP A 345 -10.05 55.76 -35.87
CA ASP A 345 -10.84 56.91 -35.38
C ASP A 345 -12.24 56.40 -34.95
N SER A 346 -12.67 56.48 -33.68
CA SER A 346 -12.97 57.60 -32.78
C SER A 346 -14.30 58.31 -33.07
N SER A 347 -15.24 58.21 -32.12
CA SER A 347 -16.22 59.22 -31.68
C SER A 347 -17.11 58.58 -30.60
N GLU A 348 -16.98 59.00 -29.33
CA GLU A 348 -17.81 60.01 -28.64
C GLU A 348 -19.14 59.40 -28.13
N ALA A 349 -19.27 59.07 -26.84
CA ALA A 349 -19.46 59.92 -25.65
C ALA A 349 -20.92 60.38 -25.45
N ASN A 350 -21.56 59.94 -24.37
CA ASN A 350 -22.23 60.85 -23.45
C ASN A 350 -22.54 60.21 -22.08
N GLU A 351 -22.42 61.06 -21.07
CA GLU A 351 -22.31 60.83 -19.64
C GLU A 351 -23.66 60.69 -18.92
N THR A 352 -23.63 60.14 -17.70
CA THR A 352 -24.26 60.74 -16.51
C THR A 352 -23.78 60.04 -15.22
N THR A 353 -22.81 60.68 -14.57
CA THR A 353 -22.77 61.08 -13.14
C THR A 353 -23.25 60.14 -12.03
N ASP A 354 -22.33 59.73 -11.13
CA ASP A 354 -22.30 60.23 -9.74
C ASP A 354 -21.08 59.72 -8.93
N ALA A 355 -20.76 60.43 -7.85
CA ALA A 355 -19.41 60.70 -7.36
C ALA A 355 -18.95 59.92 -6.11
N HIS A 356 -17.62 59.82 -5.97
CA HIS A 356 -16.79 59.67 -4.75
C HIS A 356 -16.70 58.31 -4.02
N ASN A 357 -15.53 57.65 -4.10
CA ASN A 357 -14.59 57.55 -2.96
C ASN A 357 -13.22 56.96 -3.39
N SER A 358 -12.20 57.82 -3.53
CA SER A 358 -10.88 57.50 -4.09
C SER A 358 -9.85 57.34 -2.97
N GLN A 359 -9.77 56.17 -2.31
CA GLN A 359 -8.72 55.92 -1.29
C GLN A 359 -8.26 54.46 -1.06
N PRO A 360 -8.90 53.36 -1.55
CA PRO A 360 -8.37 52.01 -1.34
C PRO A 360 -7.32 51.54 -2.37
N GLN A 361 -7.24 52.18 -3.55
CA GLN A 361 -6.51 51.62 -4.71
C GLN A 361 -4.98 51.82 -4.65
N GLN A 362 -4.48 52.91 -4.04
CA GLN A 362 -3.04 53.16 -3.98
C GLN A 362 -2.30 52.28 -2.96
N GLN A 363 -2.95 51.93 -1.83
CA GLN A 363 -2.36 51.02 -0.84
C GLN A 363 -2.32 49.55 -1.33
N GLN A 364 -3.24 49.14 -2.20
CA GLN A 364 -3.21 47.81 -2.82
C GLN A 364 -2.10 47.70 -3.88
N GLN A 365 -1.85 48.74 -4.67
CA GLN A 365 -0.75 48.74 -5.65
C GLN A 365 0.63 48.74 -4.98
N GLN A 366 0.82 49.47 -3.88
CA GLN A 366 2.08 49.45 -3.14
C GLN A 366 2.33 48.11 -2.43
N LYS A 367 1.29 47.47 -1.87
CA LYS A 367 1.41 46.11 -1.31
C LYS A 367 1.69 45.05 -2.38
N GLN A 368 1.13 45.20 -3.58
CA GLN A 368 1.43 44.31 -4.71
C GLN A 368 2.84 44.50 -5.26
N GLN A 369 3.34 45.74 -5.33
CA GLN A 369 4.72 46.01 -5.73
C GLN A 369 5.73 45.55 -4.68
N GLN A 370 5.45 45.71 -3.39
CA GLN A 370 6.30 45.16 -2.31
C GLN A 370 6.26 43.63 -2.27
N GLN A 371 5.12 42.98 -2.54
CA GLN A 371 5.04 41.52 -2.66
C GLN A 371 5.73 41.00 -3.93
N GLN A 372 5.71 41.75 -5.04
CA GLN A 372 6.45 41.40 -6.25
C GLN A 372 7.95 41.60 -6.08
N GLN A 373 8.38 42.66 -5.38
CA GLN A 373 9.79 42.87 -5.02
C GLN A 373 10.27 41.81 -4.03
N GLN A 374 9.49 41.45 -3.00
CA GLN A 374 9.84 40.35 -2.08
C GLN A 374 9.88 38.98 -2.78
N LYS A 375 9.02 38.72 -3.77
CA LYS A 375 9.06 37.50 -4.61
C LYS A 375 10.23 37.50 -5.60
N GLN A 376 10.67 38.66 -6.09
CA GLN A 376 11.86 38.78 -6.92
C GLN A 376 13.15 38.67 -6.09
N GLN A 377 13.15 39.15 -4.85
CA GLN A 377 14.28 39.07 -3.93
C GLN A 377 14.46 37.67 -3.32
N GLN A 378 13.39 36.88 -3.16
CA GLN A 378 13.48 35.44 -2.84
C GLN A 378 13.94 34.56 -4.01
N LYS A 379 14.03 35.11 -5.23
CA LYS A 379 14.48 34.41 -6.45
C LYS A 379 15.97 34.59 -6.74
N GLN A 380 16.68 35.40 -5.94
CA GLN A 380 18.13 35.51 -5.96
C GLN A 380 18.74 34.65 -4.84
N ASP A 381 19.49 33.62 -5.26
CA ASP A 381 20.50 32.86 -4.51
C ASP A 381 20.10 32.04 -3.27
N LYS A 382 19.15 31.11 -3.41
CA LYS A 382 19.29 29.83 -2.68
C LYS A 382 20.23 28.91 -3.45
N LYS A 383 21.49 28.84 -3.03
CA LYS A 383 22.47 27.86 -3.53
C LYS A 383 21.88 26.44 -3.34
N CYS A 384 21.54 25.78 -4.44
CA CYS A 384 20.97 24.43 -4.45
C CYS A 384 21.98 23.45 -3.82
N VAL A 385 21.61 22.71 -2.77
CA VAL A 385 22.49 21.74 -2.12
C VAL A 385 22.13 20.34 -2.61
N PRO A 386 23.10 19.53 -3.10
CA PRO A 386 22.84 18.17 -3.58
C PRO A 386 22.15 17.30 -2.52
N LYS A 387 20.96 16.79 -2.84
CA LYS A 387 20.25 15.82 -2.00
C LYS A 387 21.00 14.49 -2.00
N LYS A 388 21.33 13.98 -0.82
CA LYS A 388 22.08 12.73 -0.63
C LYS A 388 21.21 11.56 -0.20
N HIS A 389 20.06 11.82 0.41
CA HIS A 389 19.15 10.77 0.89
C HIS A 389 18.13 10.40 -0.18
N PHE A 390 18.17 9.16 -0.68
CA PHE A 390 17.23 8.70 -1.71
C PHE A 390 16.93 7.20 -1.66
N VAL A 391 15.71 6.86 -2.07
CA VAL A 391 15.27 5.48 -2.31
C VAL A 391 14.92 5.32 -3.77
N TRP A 392 15.68 4.50 -4.48
CA TRP A 392 15.44 4.13 -5.88
C TRP A 392 14.77 2.76 -5.98
N ILE A 393 13.45 2.76 -6.20
CA ILE A 393 12.67 1.55 -6.41
C ILE A 393 12.83 1.05 -7.84
N LYS A 394 13.59 -0.04 -7.99
CA LYS A 394 13.83 -0.70 -9.28
C LYS A 394 12.61 -1.53 -9.72
N VAL A 395 11.88 -1.00 -10.68
CA VAL A 395 10.80 -1.74 -11.36
C VAL A 395 11.37 -2.70 -12.40
N HIS A 396 10.97 -3.96 -12.33
CA HIS A 396 11.37 -4.99 -13.28
C HIS A 396 10.91 -4.62 -14.68
N LYS A 397 11.78 -4.82 -15.67
CA LYS A 397 11.47 -4.66 -17.11
C LYS A 397 11.04 -3.25 -17.56
N ALA A 398 11.05 -2.27 -16.67
CA ALA A 398 10.80 -0.86 -16.96
C ALA A 398 12.06 -0.06 -17.35
N GLY A 399 13.22 -0.73 -17.53
CA GLY A 399 14.48 -0.05 -17.87
C GLY A 399 15.35 0.34 -16.67
N SER A 400 14.94 -0.03 -15.44
CA SER A 400 15.67 0.23 -14.20
C SER A 400 17.14 -0.20 -14.23
N GLN A 401 17.48 -1.32 -14.88
CA GLN A 401 18.87 -1.77 -15.00
C GLN A 401 19.77 -0.80 -15.79
N THR A 402 19.21 -0.06 -16.74
CA THR A 402 19.94 0.96 -17.52
C THR A 402 20.13 2.25 -16.72
N THR A 403 19.18 2.57 -15.83
CA THR A 403 19.18 3.79 -15.03
C THR A 403 19.96 3.64 -13.72
N THR A 404 19.90 2.47 -13.07
CA THR A 404 20.52 2.19 -11.76
C THR A 404 21.99 2.62 -11.64
N PRO A 405 22.86 2.44 -12.67
CA PRO A 405 24.26 2.86 -12.58
C PRO A 405 24.50 4.33 -12.23
N LEU A 406 23.53 5.22 -12.49
CA LEU A 406 23.63 6.63 -12.06
C LEU A 406 23.55 6.76 -10.53
N PHE A 407 22.63 6.03 -9.90
CA PHE A 407 22.42 6.01 -8.45
C PHE A 407 23.59 5.32 -7.73
N GLU A 408 24.07 4.21 -8.30
CA GLU A 408 25.23 3.48 -7.79
C GLU A 408 26.48 4.35 -7.80
N ARG A 409 26.75 5.05 -8.91
CA ARG A 409 27.90 5.94 -9.05
C ARG A 409 27.78 7.13 -8.10
N PHE A 410 26.62 7.78 -8.03
CA PHE A 410 26.41 8.92 -7.13
C PHE A 410 26.65 8.51 -5.67
N ALA A 411 26.07 7.37 -5.25
CA ALA A 411 26.25 6.85 -3.89
C ALA A 411 27.71 6.53 -3.58
N PHE A 412 28.42 5.88 -4.51
CA PHE A 412 29.83 5.54 -4.34
C PHE A 412 30.73 6.79 -4.26
N ASN A 413 30.52 7.77 -5.14
CA ASN A 413 31.32 9.00 -5.17
C ASN A 413 31.10 9.86 -3.92
N ASN A 414 29.89 9.83 -3.35
CA ASN A 414 29.54 10.60 -2.17
C ASN A 414 29.69 9.82 -0.85
N HIS A 415 30.24 8.61 -0.89
CA HIS A 415 30.44 7.74 0.28
C HIS A 415 29.14 7.50 1.08
N LEU A 416 28.02 7.38 0.38
CA LEU A 416 26.70 7.20 0.99
C LEU A 416 26.58 5.83 1.65
N LYS A 417 25.94 5.79 2.81
CA LYS A 417 25.62 4.55 3.50
C LYS A 417 24.46 3.83 2.80
N VAL A 418 24.79 2.83 1.99
CA VAL A 418 23.81 2.14 1.15
C VAL A 418 23.18 0.95 1.88
N LEU A 419 21.86 0.82 1.78
CA LEU A 419 21.12 -0.37 2.19
C LEU A 419 21.30 -1.47 1.13
N LEU A 420 22.09 -2.49 1.46
CA LEU A 420 22.41 -3.63 0.60
C LEU A 420 21.94 -4.94 1.24
N GLY A 421 21.49 -5.89 0.41
CA GLY A 421 21.10 -7.23 0.86
C GLY A 421 22.26 -7.96 1.55
N ALA A 422 21.99 -8.69 2.63
CA ALA A 422 23.01 -9.36 3.45
C ALA A 422 23.80 -10.46 2.68
N HIS A 423 23.20 -10.96 1.60
CA HIS A 423 23.77 -11.94 0.68
C HIS A 423 24.55 -11.32 -0.51
N ARG A 424 24.76 -9.99 -0.52
CA ARG A 424 25.35 -9.20 -1.65
C ARG A 424 24.64 -9.34 -3.00
N GLY A 425 23.49 -9.99 -3.05
CA GLY A 425 22.70 -10.14 -4.25
C GLY A 425 21.95 -8.87 -4.62
N PRO A 426 21.23 -8.89 -5.75
CA PRO A 426 20.58 -7.71 -6.30
C PRO A 426 19.27 -7.35 -5.61
N THR A 427 18.80 -8.13 -4.64
CA THR A 427 17.47 -8.01 -4.06
C THR A 427 17.54 -7.79 -2.54
N ILE A 428 16.49 -7.16 -2.00
CA ILE A 428 16.16 -7.14 -0.58
C ILE A 428 14.75 -7.68 -0.47
N SER A 429 14.62 -8.88 0.10
CA SER A 429 13.35 -9.56 0.41
C SER A 429 12.40 -9.86 -0.76
N TRP A 430 12.61 -9.30 -1.95
CA TRP A 430 11.74 -9.47 -3.10
C TRP A 430 11.57 -10.97 -3.43
N PRO A 431 10.33 -11.49 -3.65
CA PRO A 431 9.08 -10.77 -3.89
C PRO A 431 8.31 -10.34 -2.63
N LEU A 432 8.83 -10.63 -1.44
CA LEU A 432 8.28 -10.10 -0.19
C LEU A 432 8.65 -8.62 -0.05
N PRO A 433 7.84 -7.82 0.67
CA PRO A 433 8.28 -6.52 1.14
C PRO A 433 9.54 -6.64 2.01
N PRO A 434 10.34 -5.56 2.11
CA PRO A 434 11.57 -5.55 2.88
C PRO A 434 11.36 -6.08 4.30
N ARG A 435 12.32 -6.87 4.80
CA ARG A 435 12.28 -7.51 6.12
C ARG A 435 13.59 -7.36 6.85
N GLU A 436 13.51 -7.32 8.17
CA GLU A 436 14.68 -7.43 9.03
C GLU A 436 15.46 -8.72 8.76
N GLY A 437 16.79 -8.61 8.76
CA GLY A 437 17.71 -9.74 8.53
C GLY A 437 18.02 -10.04 7.06
N ASP A 438 17.24 -9.54 6.10
CA ASP A 438 17.51 -9.75 4.66
C ASP A 438 18.57 -8.76 4.11
N TYR A 439 18.97 -7.77 4.90
CA TYR A 439 19.94 -6.72 4.56
C TYR A 439 21.03 -6.59 5.64
N PHE A 440 22.13 -5.94 5.29
CA PHE A 440 23.20 -5.68 6.24
C PHE A 440 22.78 -4.64 7.29
N GLN A 441 22.83 -5.02 8.57
CA GLN A 441 22.60 -4.10 9.69
C GLN A 441 23.87 -3.36 10.07
N THR A 442 23.78 -2.04 10.22
CA THR A 442 24.97 -1.24 10.52
C THR A 442 25.28 -1.34 12.01
N LYS A 443 26.57 -1.30 12.37
CA LYS A 443 27.00 -1.55 13.77
C LYS A 443 26.37 -0.59 14.79
N ASP A 444 26.03 0.61 14.34
CA ASP A 444 25.42 1.70 15.08
C ASP A 444 23.87 1.72 15.02
N GLY A 445 23.25 0.84 14.21
CA GLY A 445 21.81 0.93 13.90
C GLY A 445 21.42 2.24 13.19
N GLY A 446 22.36 2.97 12.60
CA GLY A 446 22.15 4.24 11.92
C GLY A 446 21.24 4.12 10.68
N LEU A 447 20.65 5.23 10.22
CA LEU A 447 19.87 5.30 8.98
C LEU A 447 20.75 4.98 7.78
N PHE A 448 20.13 4.61 6.66
CA PHE A 448 20.78 4.54 5.36
C PHE A 448 20.54 5.83 4.57
N ASP A 449 21.50 6.17 3.73
CA ASP A 449 21.40 7.31 2.82
C ASP A 449 20.79 6.91 1.47
N ALA A 450 21.06 5.68 1.01
CA ALA A 450 20.68 5.26 -0.33
C ALA A 450 20.14 3.83 -0.38
N LEU A 451 19.09 3.61 -1.18
CA LEU A 451 18.65 2.29 -1.63
C LEU A 451 18.62 2.24 -3.15
N TYR A 452 19.27 1.24 -3.74
CA TYR A 452 19.21 0.96 -5.18
C TYR A 452 19.19 -0.54 -5.51
N SER A 453 18.87 -1.40 -4.54
CA SER A 453 18.65 -2.83 -4.77
C SER A 453 17.18 -3.10 -5.15
N HIS A 454 16.89 -4.21 -5.82
CA HIS A 454 15.50 -4.61 -6.10
C HIS A 454 14.77 -4.89 -4.80
N SER A 455 13.75 -4.10 -4.51
CA SER A 455 12.92 -4.22 -3.33
C SER A 455 11.50 -3.76 -3.66
N ARG A 456 10.51 -4.27 -2.93
CA ARG A 456 9.15 -3.74 -3.06
C ARG A 456 9.03 -2.47 -2.25
N TYR A 457 8.36 -1.47 -2.81
CA TYR A 457 8.04 -0.26 -2.08
C TYR A 457 7.15 -0.57 -0.87
N ASN A 458 7.57 -0.07 0.30
CA ASN A 458 6.84 -0.15 1.55
C ASN A 458 7.14 1.13 2.34
N LYS A 459 6.22 2.11 2.30
CA LYS A 459 6.44 3.44 2.86
C LYS A 459 6.75 3.42 4.37
N PRO A 460 5.93 2.79 5.24
CA PRO A 460 6.24 2.73 6.68
C PRO A 460 7.59 2.07 6.99
N TRP A 461 7.92 0.98 6.29
CA TRP A 461 9.20 0.31 6.50
C TRP A 461 10.37 1.19 6.04
N LEU A 462 10.25 1.86 4.91
CA LEU A 462 11.31 2.74 4.40
C LEU A 462 11.51 3.98 5.29
N GLU A 463 10.45 4.58 5.83
CA GLU A 463 10.56 5.70 6.78
C GLU A 463 11.28 5.31 8.08
N ALA A 464 11.17 4.06 8.50
CA ALA A 464 11.92 3.56 9.66
C ALA A 464 13.44 3.46 9.40
N HIS A 465 13.89 3.44 8.14
CA HIS A 465 15.27 3.10 7.75
C HIS A 465 16.03 4.23 7.04
N PHE A 466 15.34 5.28 6.61
CA PHE A 466 15.90 6.42 5.87
C PHE A 466 15.51 7.76 6.55
N PRO A 467 16.30 8.84 6.38
CA PRO A 467 15.96 10.16 6.91
C PRO A 467 14.65 10.74 6.36
N ASP A 468 14.01 11.66 7.11
CA ASP A 468 12.73 12.26 6.74
C ASP A 468 12.77 13.03 5.40
N ASP A 469 13.95 13.55 5.01
CA ASP A 469 14.14 14.30 3.77
C ASP A 469 14.43 13.41 2.54
N THR A 470 14.31 12.09 2.69
CA THR A 470 14.61 11.09 1.66
C THR A 470 13.73 11.27 0.43
N ALA A 471 14.38 11.39 -0.73
CA ALA A 471 13.71 11.42 -2.02
C ALA A 471 13.34 10.01 -2.49
N TYR A 472 12.04 9.72 -2.65
CA TYR A 472 11.57 8.48 -3.26
C TYR A 472 11.51 8.60 -4.77
N LEU A 473 12.17 7.67 -5.46
CA LEU A 473 12.39 7.66 -6.90
C LEU A 473 12.03 6.29 -7.46
N ALA A 474 11.43 6.25 -8.64
CA ALA A 474 11.13 5.00 -9.35
C ALA A 474 11.21 5.21 -10.87
N ILE A 475 11.01 4.12 -11.62
CA ILE A 475 10.84 4.16 -13.06
C ILE A 475 9.68 3.28 -13.49
N VAL A 476 8.86 3.77 -14.42
CA VAL A 476 7.83 3.00 -15.09
C VAL A 476 7.99 3.10 -16.60
N LYS A 477 7.27 2.24 -17.31
CA LYS A 477 7.31 2.08 -18.76
C LYS A 477 5.89 1.94 -19.28
N GLU A 478 5.67 2.32 -20.54
CA GLU A 478 4.39 2.16 -21.21
C GLU A 478 3.88 0.70 -21.04
N PRO A 479 2.65 0.50 -20.51
CA PRO A 479 2.18 -0.80 -20.05
C PRO A 479 2.23 -1.93 -21.08
N PHE A 480 1.88 -1.69 -22.35
CA PHE A 480 1.89 -2.73 -23.38
C PHE A 480 3.33 -3.15 -23.74
N THR A 481 4.23 -2.19 -23.85
CA THR A 481 5.65 -2.42 -24.13
C THR A 481 6.36 -3.07 -22.93
N HIS A 482 5.93 -2.72 -21.72
CA HIS A 482 6.34 -3.38 -20.49
C HIS A 482 5.90 -4.84 -20.46
N PHE A 483 4.63 -5.12 -20.76
CA PHE A 483 4.07 -6.46 -20.89
C PHE A 483 4.83 -7.35 -21.87
N LYS A 484 5.08 -6.88 -23.10
CA LYS A 484 5.91 -7.60 -24.07
C LYS A 484 7.28 -7.97 -23.51
N SER A 485 7.87 -7.08 -22.72
CA SER A 485 9.17 -7.30 -22.07
C SER A 485 9.10 -8.34 -20.95
N CYS A 486 7.99 -8.39 -20.20
CA CYS A 486 7.72 -9.41 -19.18
C CYS A 486 7.46 -10.78 -19.81
N LEU A 487 6.57 -10.86 -20.80
CA LEU A 487 6.28 -12.08 -21.58
C LEU A 487 7.57 -12.77 -22.03
N HIS A 488 8.49 -12.00 -22.62
CA HIS A 488 9.76 -12.52 -23.10
C HIS A 488 10.69 -12.92 -21.95
N TYR A 489 10.94 -12.01 -21.00
CA TYR A 489 11.95 -12.21 -19.95
C TYR A 489 11.64 -13.41 -19.06
N TYR A 490 10.37 -13.56 -18.67
CA TYR A 490 9.92 -14.68 -17.84
C TYR A 490 9.57 -15.93 -18.65
N SER A 491 9.69 -15.88 -19.98
CA SER A 491 9.33 -16.98 -20.88
C SER A 491 7.90 -17.46 -20.68
N VAL A 492 6.97 -16.52 -20.43
CA VAL A 492 5.57 -16.81 -20.10
C VAL A 492 4.94 -17.78 -21.11
N PRO A 493 5.04 -17.57 -22.45
CA PRO A 493 4.42 -18.48 -23.42
C PRO A 493 4.80 -19.95 -23.22
N ARG A 494 6.08 -20.21 -22.95
CA ARG A 494 6.59 -21.55 -22.70
C ARG A 494 6.08 -22.11 -21.37
N LYS A 495 6.04 -21.28 -20.33
CA LYS A 495 5.72 -21.68 -18.95
C LYS A 495 4.23 -22.00 -18.78
N ILE A 496 3.35 -21.27 -19.47
CA ILE A 496 1.91 -21.56 -19.48
C ILE A 496 1.48 -22.52 -20.60
N LYS A 497 2.44 -23.03 -21.41
CA LYS A 497 2.18 -23.90 -22.57
C LYS A 497 1.22 -23.26 -23.58
N MET A 498 1.37 -21.96 -23.84
CA MET A 498 0.58 -21.25 -24.85
C MET A 498 0.90 -21.81 -26.24
N LYS A 499 -0.12 -22.33 -26.91
CA LYS A 499 -0.03 -22.94 -28.24
C LYS A 499 -1.18 -22.44 -29.10
N SER A 500 -0.90 -22.18 -30.37
CA SER A 500 -1.90 -21.98 -31.43
C SER A 500 -1.44 -22.76 -32.66
N LYS A 501 -2.40 -23.30 -33.43
CA LYS A 501 -2.13 -24.01 -34.68
C LYS A 501 -1.85 -23.04 -35.84
N THR A 502 -2.39 -21.83 -35.76
CA THR A 502 -2.43 -20.85 -36.86
C THR A 502 -1.57 -19.62 -36.57
N GLU A 503 -1.49 -19.18 -35.31
CA GLU A 503 -0.76 -17.97 -34.92
C GLU A 503 0.57 -18.32 -34.23
N LYS A 504 1.66 -17.68 -34.65
CA LYS A 504 3.02 -17.90 -34.11
C LYS A 504 3.44 -16.78 -33.14
N ASN A 505 2.80 -15.62 -33.21
CA ASN A 505 3.08 -14.49 -32.33
C ASN A 505 2.37 -14.69 -30.98
N PRO A 506 3.12 -14.91 -29.89
CA PRO A 506 2.52 -15.16 -28.58
C PRO A 506 1.73 -13.97 -28.03
N VAL A 507 2.01 -12.74 -28.48
CA VAL A 507 1.25 -11.55 -28.08
C VAL A 507 -0.16 -11.61 -28.66
N LYS A 508 -0.31 -11.99 -29.93
CA LYS A 508 -1.63 -12.13 -30.57
C LYS A 508 -2.46 -13.22 -29.91
N ILE A 509 -1.86 -14.41 -29.71
CA ILE A 509 -2.53 -15.51 -29.01
C ILE A 509 -3.00 -15.08 -27.61
N PHE A 510 -2.17 -14.31 -26.90
CA PHE A 510 -2.54 -13.80 -25.58
C PHE A 510 -3.72 -12.82 -25.65
N LEU A 511 -3.76 -11.95 -26.66
CA LEU A 511 -4.77 -10.89 -26.78
C LEU A 511 -6.14 -11.40 -27.25
N GLU A 512 -6.23 -12.60 -27.82
CA GLU A 512 -7.50 -13.30 -28.07
C GLU A 512 -8.30 -13.50 -26.78
N ASP A 513 -7.63 -13.86 -25.68
CA ASP A 513 -8.22 -13.99 -24.34
C ASP A 513 -7.14 -13.83 -23.24
N PRO A 514 -6.88 -12.58 -22.79
CA PRO A 514 -5.88 -12.32 -21.75
C PRO A 514 -6.17 -13.01 -20.42
N TRP A 515 -7.45 -13.21 -20.08
CA TRP A 515 -7.87 -13.79 -18.80
C TRP A 515 -7.53 -15.27 -18.71
N LYS A 516 -7.64 -16.00 -19.84
CA LYS A 516 -7.20 -17.40 -19.95
C LYS A 516 -5.71 -17.58 -19.70
N TYR A 517 -4.89 -16.60 -20.07
CA TYR A 517 -3.44 -16.68 -19.99
C TYR A 517 -2.83 -15.91 -18.82
N LYS A 518 -3.64 -15.44 -17.87
CA LYS A 518 -3.14 -14.74 -16.67
C LYS A 518 -2.14 -15.60 -15.90
N THR A 519 -1.06 -14.99 -15.43
CA THR A 519 0.01 -15.70 -14.69
C THR A 519 -0.09 -15.52 -13.18
N GLU A 520 -1.28 -15.18 -12.70
CA GLU A 520 -1.57 -15.02 -11.29
C GLU A 520 -1.18 -16.27 -10.49
N ALA A 521 -0.36 -16.07 -9.47
CA ALA A 521 0.07 -17.11 -8.56
C ALA A 521 0.23 -16.60 -7.13
N MET A 522 0.02 -17.50 -6.16
CA MET A 522 0.32 -17.27 -4.76
C MET A 522 1.65 -17.91 -4.39
N SER A 523 2.47 -17.21 -3.61
CA SER A 523 3.63 -17.79 -2.95
C SER A 523 4.00 -16.99 -1.71
N GLN A 524 4.36 -17.70 -0.63
CA GLN A 524 4.81 -17.08 0.62
C GLN A 524 3.83 -16.00 1.12
N GLY A 525 2.52 -16.23 0.95
CA GLY A 525 1.46 -15.29 1.33
C GLY A 525 1.28 -14.09 0.41
N ILE A 526 1.94 -14.03 -0.75
CA ILE A 526 1.87 -12.92 -1.69
C ILE A 526 1.35 -13.38 -3.05
N ARG A 527 0.33 -12.67 -3.53
CA ARG A 527 -0.17 -12.78 -4.90
C ARG A 527 0.70 -11.97 -5.85
N TRP A 528 1.02 -12.52 -7.00
CA TRP A 528 1.76 -11.82 -8.05
C TRP A 528 1.31 -12.29 -9.43
N ASP A 529 1.46 -11.41 -10.42
CA ASP A 529 1.15 -11.68 -11.83
C ASP A 529 2.22 -11.00 -12.69
N LYS A 530 2.67 -11.65 -13.77
CA LYS A 530 3.62 -11.10 -14.75
C LYS A 530 2.99 -10.72 -16.08
N THR A 531 1.69 -10.92 -16.24
CA THR A 531 0.94 -10.51 -17.43
C THR A 531 0.16 -9.22 -17.20
N ARG A 532 -0.12 -8.82 -15.96
CA ARG A 532 -0.65 -7.49 -15.58
C ARG A 532 -0.10 -7.00 -14.24
N ASN A 533 -0.15 -5.68 -14.03
CA ASN A 533 0.16 -4.98 -12.77
C ASN A 533 1.57 -5.27 -12.18
N ALA A 534 2.50 -5.77 -13.00
CA ALA A 534 3.83 -6.14 -12.54
C ALA A 534 4.68 -4.93 -12.15
N GLN A 535 4.41 -3.74 -12.72
CA GLN A 535 5.08 -2.50 -12.29
C GLN A 535 4.55 -2.03 -10.94
N LEU A 536 3.22 -2.03 -10.80
CA LEU A 536 2.52 -1.71 -9.57
C LEU A 536 2.97 -2.63 -8.41
N PHE A 537 3.18 -3.91 -8.69
CA PHE A 537 3.66 -4.88 -7.70
C PHE A 537 5.00 -4.47 -7.07
N ASP A 538 5.96 -4.01 -7.88
CA ASP A 538 7.24 -3.50 -7.39
C ASP A 538 7.06 -2.19 -6.62
N LEU A 539 6.05 -1.38 -6.97
CA LEU A 539 5.61 -0.19 -6.22
C LEU A 539 4.69 -0.50 -5.03
N GLY A 540 4.70 -1.74 -4.52
CA GLY A 540 4.03 -2.12 -3.27
C GLY A 540 2.54 -2.45 -3.40
N PHE A 541 1.97 -2.39 -4.62
CA PHE A 541 0.55 -2.66 -4.84
C PHE A 541 0.17 -4.11 -4.45
N PRO A 542 -0.89 -4.30 -3.65
CA PRO A 542 -1.43 -5.62 -3.33
C PRO A 542 -2.23 -6.18 -4.52
N MET A 543 -1.80 -7.31 -5.05
CA MET A 543 -2.36 -7.86 -6.29
C MET A 543 -3.80 -8.36 -6.13
N GLU A 544 -4.28 -8.57 -4.91
CA GLU A 544 -5.67 -8.86 -4.58
C GLU A 544 -6.61 -7.69 -4.93
N LYS A 545 -6.06 -6.49 -5.09
CA LYS A 545 -6.78 -5.27 -5.49
C LYS A 545 -6.76 -5.00 -6.98
N SER A 546 -6.26 -5.93 -7.79
CA SER A 546 -6.09 -5.76 -9.24
C SER A 546 -7.37 -5.40 -9.99
N ASP A 547 -8.53 -5.80 -9.47
CA ASP A 547 -9.84 -5.55 -10.08
C ASP A 547 -10.67 -4.48 -9.33
N ASP A 548 -10.09 -3.84 -8.31
CA ASP A 548 -10.71 -2.79 -7.46
C ASP A 548 -10.17 -1.41 -7.88
N MET A 549 -10.83 -0.77 -8.86
CA MET A 549 -10.36 0.49 -9.43
C MET A 549 -10.45 1.67 -8.45
N GLU A 550 -11.44 1.69 -7.55
CA GLU A 550 -11.54 2.73 -6.52
C GLU A 550 -10.34 2.67 -5.57
N TRP A 551 -9.97 1.47 -5.12
CA TRP A 551 -8.78 1.27 -4.29
C TRP A 551 -7.50 1.60 -5.08
N THR A 552 -7.45 1.19 -6.34
CA THR A 552 -6.32 1.44 -7.25
C THR A 552 -6.05 2.94 -7.40
N GLU A 553 -7.07 3.75 -7.66
CA GLU A 553 -6.92 5.19 -7.81
C GLU A 553 -6.45 5.86 -6.51
N LYS A 554 -6.96 5.43 -5.35
CA LYS A 554 -6.49 5.92 -4.04
C LYS A 554 -5.01 5.60 -3.81
N TYR A 555 -4.58 4.38 -4.16
CA TYR A 555 -3.19 3.99 -4.02
C TYR A 555 -2.27 4.72 -4.99
N ILE A 556 -2.67 4.90 -6.25
CA ILE A 556 -1.93 5.71 -7.22
C ILE A 556 -1.78 7.17 -6.74
N ALA A 557 -2.86 7.76 -6.20
CA ALA A 557 -2.81 9.10 -5.65
C ALA A 557 -1.87 9.19 -4.43
N GLN A 558 -1.79 8.14 -3.62
CA GLN A 558 -0.80 8.05 -2.55
C GLN A 558 0.63 7.99 -3.12
N LEU A 559 0.91 7.09 -4.07
CA LEU A 559 2.24 7.00 -4.67
C LEU A 559 2.68 8.32 -5.31
N ASP A 560 1.77 9.05 -5.96
CA ASP A 560 2.09 10.34 -6.58
C ASP A 560 2.43 11.44 -5.56
N ARG A 561 1.91 11.34 -4.33
CA ARG A 561 2.35 12.19 -3.20
C ARG A 561 3.69 11.74 -2.64
N ASP A 562 3.90 10.43 -2.52
CA ASP A 562 5.06 9.87 -1.84
C ASP A 562 6.34 9.97 -2.70
N PHE A 563 6.23 9.84 -4.01
CA PHE A 563 7.37 9.84 -4.93
C PHE A 563 7.70 11.25 -5.43
N LEU A 564 8.95 11.68 -5.15
CA LEU A 564 9.49 12.92 -5.70
C LEU A 564 9.44 12.88 -7.24
N LEU A 565 9.91 11.77 -7.82
CA LEU A 565 9.90 11.58 -9.27
C LEU A 565 9.76 10.09 -9.63
N VAL A 566 8.79 9.81 -10.50
CA VAL A 566 8.70 8.55 -11.23
C VAL A 566 9.17 8.81 -12.67
N ILE A 567 10.34 8.27 -13.01
CA ILE A 567 10.91 8.36 -14.36
C ILE A 567 10.00 7.60 -15.33
N ILE A 568 9.68 8.21 -16.46
CA ILE A 568 8.97 7.53 -17.56
C ILE A 568 10.01 7.09 -18.58
N LEU A 569 10.10 5.78 -18.87
CA LEU A 569 11.13 5.26 -19.77
C LEU A 569 11.08 5.90 -21.17
N GLU A 570 9.88 6.21 -21.65
CA GLU A 570 9.60 6.86 -22.93
C GLU A 570 10.10 8.32 -22.98
N TYR A 571 10.18 8.99 -21.82
CA TYR A 571 10.65 10.38 -21.66
C TYR A 571 11.87 10.43 -20.74
N HIS A 572 12.78 9.47 -20.90
CA HIS A 572 13.84 9.23 -19.93
C HIS A 572 14.90 10.35 -19.93
N ASP A 573 15.14 11.05 -21.04
CA ASP A 573 16.10 12.17 -21.04
C ASP A 573 15.53 13.36 -20.27
N GLU A 574 14.27 13.69 -20.53
CA GLU A 574 13.50 14.72 -19.83
C GLU A 574 13.42 14.39 -18.34
N SER A 575 13.09 13.14 -18.01
CA SER A 575 13.03 12.67 -16.62
C SER A 575 14.39 12.78 -15.90
N LEU A 576 15.51 12.56 -16.58
CA LEU A 576 16.84 12.70 -15.96
C LEU A 576 17.24 14.15 -15.73
N ILE A 577 16.89 15.07 -16.63
CA ILE A 577 17.11 16.50 -16.39
C ILE A 577 16.23 17.00 -15.24
N LEU A 578 14.99 16.53 -15.18
CA LEU A 578 14.13 16.83 -14.04
C LEU A 578 14.70 16.26 -12.73
N LEU A 579 15.20 15.01 -12.75
CA LEU A 579 15.90 14.41 -11.60
C LEU A 579 17.08 15.28 -11.15
N LYS A 580 17.93 15.71 -12.10
CA LYS A 580 19.08 16.59 -11.83
C LYS A 580 18.65 17.86 -11.10
N ARG A 581 17.63 18.54 -11.61
CA ARG A 581 17.11 19.79 -11.01
C ARG A 581 16.50 19.56 -9.63
N LEU A 582 15.63 18.54 -9.48
CA LEU A 582 14.95 18.24 -8.21
C LEU A 582 15.91 17.76 -7.11
N MET A 583 16.99 17.08 -7.48
CA MET A 583 18.00 16.56 -6.55
C MET A 583 19.18 17.51 -6.34
N CYS A 584 19.22 18.66 -7.03
CA CYS A 584 20.39 19.54 -7.08
C CYS A 584 21.68 18.78 -7.48
N TRP A 585 21.57 17.81 -8.38
CA TRP A 585 22.72 17.05 -8.87
C TRP A 585 23.40 17.74 -10.04
N GLU A 586 24.62 17.32 -10.35
CA GLU A 586 25.36 17.82 -11.51
C GLU A 586 25.05 17.00 -12.76
N LEU A 587 25.35 17.56 -13.94
CA LEU A 587 25.24 16.81 -15.20
C LEU A 587 26.08 15.53 -15.15
N TYR A 588 27.25 15.59 -14.51
CA TYR A 588 28.14 14.46 -14.30
C TYR A 588 27.44 13.27 -13.62
N ASP A 589 26.60 13.55 -12.63
CA ASP A 589 25.93 12.52 -11.81
C ASP A 589 24.89 11.74 -12.61
N ILE A 590 24.26 12.36 -13.61
CA ILE A 590 23.22 11.74 -14.43
C ILE A 590 23.72 11.15 -15.77
N LEU A 591 25.01 11.23 -16.08
CA LEU A 591 25.56 10.66 -17.32
C LEU A 591 25.36 9.14 -17.42
N LEU A 592 24.87 8.67 -18.56
CA LEU A 592 24.67 7.26 -18.85
C LEU A 592 25.55 6.75 -19.99
N GLY A 593 26.20 5.60 -19.77
CA GLY A 593 27.04 4.95 -20.78
C GLY A 593 26.27 4.21 -21.87
N ALA A 594 25.04 3.77 -21.57
CA ALA A 594 24.22 3.03 -22.51
C ALA A 594 23.62 3.95 -23.57
N GLU A 595 23.75 3.57 -24.83
CA GLU A 595 23.16 4.27 -25.99
C GLU A 595 21.70 3.87 -26.18
N ASN A 596 21.42 2.57 -26.20
CA ASN A 596 20.08 2.04 -26.42
C ASN A 596 19.42 1.61 -25.12
N ARG A 597 18.28 2.22 -24.81
CA ARG A 597 17.34 1.76 -23.78
C ARG A 597 16.46 0.67 -24.38
N ASN A 598 16.05 -0.31 -23.58
CA ASN A 598 15.15 -1.38 -24.04
C ASN A 598 15.69 -2.13 -25.29
N SER A 599 17.00 -2.38 -25.40
CA SER A 599 17.67 -2.88 -26.62
C SER A 599 17.51 -4.37 -26.91
N ARG A 600 17.15 -5.20 -25.91
CA ARG A 600 17.07 -6.66 -26.07
C ARG A 600 16.15 -7.08 -27.24
N PRO A 601 16.60 -7.91 -28.19
CA PRO A 601 15.78 -8.37 -29.31
C PRO A 601 14.90 -9.57 -28.91
N TYR A 602 13.68 -9.62 -29.43
CA TYR A 602 12.79 -10.77 -29.38
C TYR A 602 11.71 -10.64 -30.48
N SER A 603 11.20 -11.76 -30.97
CA SER A 603 10.43 -11.84 -32.24
C SER A 603 9.20 -10.93 -32.32
N TYR A 604 8.58 -10.60 -31.19
CA TYR A 604 7.36 -9.78 -31.10
C TYR A 604 7.61 -8.40 -30.47
N LYS A 605 8.85 -7.95 -30.36
CA LYS A 605 9.20 -6.65 -29.73
C LYS A 605 8.49 -5.47 -30.40
N HIS A 606 8.53 -5.45 -31.73
CA HIS A 606 7.96 -4.39 -32.56
C HIS A 606 6.50 -4.65 -32.94
N TYR A 607 5.86 -5.67 -32.37
CA TYR A 607 4.44 -5.90 -32.56
C TYR A 607 3.64 -4.68 -32.11
N LYS A 608 2.79 -4.18 -33.00
CA LYS A 608 1.82 -3.12 -32.75
C LYS A 608 0.42 -3.75 -32.73
N PRO A 609 -0.35 -3.58 -31.64
CA PRO A 609 -1.68 -4.14 -31.56
C PRO A 609 -2.65 -3.39 -32.48
N THR A 610 -3.73 -4.04 -32.89
CA THR A 610 -4.90 -3.33 -33.46
C THR A 610 -5.59 -2.50 -32.36
N PRO A 611 -6.46 -1.53 -32.71
CA PRO A 611 -7.23 -0.78 -31.72
C PRO A 611 -8.04 -1.68 -30.77
N GLU A 612 -8.60 -2.77 -31.29
CA GLU A 612 -9.39 -3.75 -30.52
C GLU A 612 -8.52 -4.55 -29.56
N GLU A 613 -7.35 -5.01 -30.03
CA GLU A 613 -6.35 -5.68 -29.20
C GLU A 613 -5.81 -4.77 -28.09
N GLU A 614 -5.55 -3.49 -28.41
CA GLU A 614 -5.10 -2.51 -27.42
C GLU A 614 -6.19 -2.24 -26.38
N ALA A 615 -7.44 -2.05 -26.81
CA ALA A 615 -8.57 -1.88 -25.90
C ALA A 615 -8.76 -3.11 -25.00
N THR A 616 -8.56 -4.31 -25.53
CA THR A 616 -8.62 -5.58 -24.79
C THR A 616 -7.55 -5.63 -23.70
N TYR A 617 -6.29 -5.32 -24.04
CA TYR A 617 -5.22 -5.29 -23.06
C TYR A 617 -5.40 -4.17 -22.02
N ARG A 618 -5.91 -3.00 -22.42
CA ARG A 618 -6.22 -1.89 -21.51
C ARG A 618 -7.27 -2.28 -20.47
N LYS A 619 -8.30 -3.03 -20.85
CA LYS A 619 -9.29 -3.59 -19.91
C LYS A 619 -8.64 -4.58 -18.94
N TYR A 620 -7.80 -5.48 -19.46
CA TYR A 620 -7.12 -6.50 -18.66
C TYR A 620 -6.12 -5.92 -17.63
N ALA A 621 -5.38 -4.88 -18.01
CA ALA A 621 -4.35 -4.22 -17.21
C ALA A 621 -4.73 -2.78 -16.80
N ALA A 622 -6.02 -2.55 -16.49
CA ALA A 622 -6.59 -1.22 -16.23
C ALA A 622 -5.82 -0.43 -15.15
N ALA A 623 -5.44 -1.09 -14.05
CA ALA A 623 -4.67 -0.48 -12.98
C ALA A 623 -3.28 0.01 -13.43
N GLU A 624 -2.55 -0.79 -14.22
CA GLU A 624 -1.24 -0.41 -14.75
C GLU A 624 -1.33 0.78 -15.72
N TYR A 625 -2.40 0.85 -16.53
CA TYR A 625 -2.67 2.01 -17.40
C TYR A 625 -3.06 3.26 -16.61
N ALA A 626 -3.88 3.13 -15.57
CA ALA A 626 -4.22 4.25 -14.69
C ALA A 626 -2.98 4.83 -14.01
N MET A 627 -2.09 3.96 -13.51
CA MET A 627 -0.82 4.36 -12.90
C MET A 627 0.07 5.09 -13.91
N TYR A 628 0.29 4.51 -15.10
CA TYR A 628 1.12 5.14 -16.13
C TYR A 628 0.56 6.50 -16.56
N LYS A 629 -0.76 6.61 -16.74
CA LYS A 629 -1.43 7.88 -17.07
C LYS A 629 -1.15 8.94 -16.01
N ARG A 630 -1.32 8.61 -14.72
CA ARG A 630 -1.08 9.58 -13.63
C ARG A 630 0.39 10.01 -13.57
N PHE A 631 1.34 9.09 -13.64
CA PHE A 631 2.75 9.46 -13.55
C PHE A 631 3.27 10.20 -14.79
N ASN A 632 2.74 9.90 -15.97
CA ASN A 632 3.02 10.69 -17.17
C ASN A 632 2.51 12.13 -16.99
N GLN A 633 1.28 12.30 -16.50
CA GLN A 633 0.74 13.63 -16.16
C GLN A 633 1.59 14.35 -15.11
N SER A 634 1.94 13.67 -13.99
CA SER A 634 2.78 14.20 -12.91
C SER A 634 4.16 14.63 -13.41
N LEU A 635 4.77 13.88 -14.33
CA LEU A 635 6.02 14.26 -14.98
C LEU A 635 5.87 15.60 -15.73
N TRP A 636 4.86 15.72 -16.59
CA TRP A 636 4.66 16.94 -17.37
C TRP A 636 4.23 18.15 -16.54
N GLU A 637 3.46 17.94 -15.46
CA GLU A 637 3.16 18.97 -14.46
C GLU A 637 4.44 19.48 -13.78
N LYS A 638 5.37 18.59 -13.42
CA LYS A 638 6.67 18.98 -12.84
C LYS A 638 7.58 19.67 -13.85
N ILE A 639 7.54 19.26 -15.12
CA ILE A 639 8.29 19.89 -16.22
C ILE A 639 7.74 21.29 -16.52
N SER A 640 6.43 21.50 -16.54
CA SER A 640 5.83 22.82 -16.82
C SER A 640 6.12 23.85 -15.73
N GLN A 641 6.47 23.39 -14.53
CA GLN A 641 6.93 24.23 -13.41
C GLN A 641 8.42 24.60 -13.50
N GLN A 642 9.17 24.02 -14.44
CA GLN A 642 10.59 24.36 -14.64
C GLN A 642 10.74 25.67 -15.41
N SER A 643 11.95 26.24 -15.37
CA SER A 643 12.29 27.40 -16.19
C SER A 643 12.16 27.09 -17.69
N PRO A 644 11.86 28.10 -18.54
CA PRO A 644 11.63 27.91 -19.98
C PRO A 644 12.80 27.26 -20.73
N ASP A 645 14.00 27.27 -20.13
CA ASP A 645 15.21 26.69 -20.70
C ASP A 645 15.34 25.17 -20.54
N PHE A 646 14.39 24.52 -19.88
CA PHE A 646 14.42 23.09 -19.58
C PHE A 646 14.72 22.21 -20.79
N PHE A 647 14.00 22.40 -21.90
CA PHE A 647 14.19 21.57 -23.10
C PHE A 647 15.53 21.84 -23.79
N GLN A 648 16.08 23.05 -23.66
CA GLN A 648 17.41 23.36 -24.16
C GLN A 648 18.49 22.65 -23.32
N GLU A 649 18.27 22.51 -22.01
CA GLU A 649 19.12 21.66 -21.14
C GLU A 649 19.02 20.18 -21.54
N VAL A 650 17.82 19.69 -21.87
CA VAL A 650 17.62 18.31 -22.38
C VAL A 650 18.42 18.07 -23.66
N ASP A 651 18.35 19.00 -24.62
CA ASP A 651 19.12 18.88 -25.87
C ASP A 651 20.63 19.00 -25.64
N HIS A 652 21.05 19.84 -24.71
CA HIS A 652 22.44 19.90 -24.27
C HIS A 652 22.89 18.57 -23.66
N TYR A 653 22.10 17.97 -22.77
CA TYR A 653 22.39 16.65 -22.20
C TYR A 653 22.50 15.56 -23.27
N ARG A 654 21.62 15.55 -24.28
CA ARG A 654 21.71 14.63 -25.42
C ARG A 654 23.02 14.77 -26.18
N LYS A 655 23.42 16.01 -26.50
CA LYS A 655 24.70 16.31 -27.18
C LYS A 655 25.91 15.85 -26.35
N VAL A 656 25.94 16.22 -25.06
CA VAL A 656 27.02 15.81 -24.14
C VAL A 656 27.11 14.30 -24.03
N THR A 657 25.98 13.61 -23.86
CA THR A 657 25.97 12.14 -23.72
C THR A 657 26.47 11.47 -25.00
N THR A 658 26.13 12.00 -26.18
CA THR A 658 26.69 11.54 -27.47
C THR A 658 28.21 11.71 -27.53
N HIS A 659 28.74 12.87 -27.13
CA HIS A 659 30.19 13.10 -27.07
C HIS A 659 30.89 12.17 -26.07
N VAL A 660 30.32 11.98 -24.88
CA VAL A 660 30.84 11.07 -23.85
C VAL A 660 30.87 9.63 -24.36
N ARG A 661 29.80 9.18 -25.03
CA ARG A 661 29.75 7.83 -25.64
C ARG A 661 30.81 7.69 -26.75
N GLY A 662 30.93 8.69 -27.63
CA GLY A 662 31.95 8.72 -28.68
C GLY A 662 33.36 8.62 -28.11
N PHE A 663 33.66 9.42 -27.09
CA PHE A 663 34.89 9.32 -26.32
C PHE A 663 35.07 7.88 -25.78
N CYS A 664 34.08 7.29 -25.11
CA CYS A 664 34.19 5.95 -24.54
C CYS A 664 34.20 4.78 -25.57
N LYS A 665 33.98 5.02 -26.86
CA LYS A 665 34.04 4.03 -27.96
C LYS A 665 35.44 3.93 -28.59
N GLY A 666 36.23 5.02 -28.67
CA GLY A 666 37.57 4.99 -29.29
C GLY A 666 38.42 6.22 -28.98
N GLY A 667 39.76 6.09 -29.03
CA GLY A 667 40.72 7.19 -28.89
C GLY A 667 41.74 7.08 -27.74
N LYS A 668 42.91 7.72 -27.91
CA LYS A 668 44.02 7.81 -26.92
C LYS A 668 43.92 9.02 -25.97
N LYS A 669 42.93 9.90 -26.17
CA LYS A 669 42.76 11.12 -25.35
C LYS A 669 42.50 10.73 -23.89
N LYS A 670 43.29 11.31 -22.97
CA LYS A 670 43.21 11.04 -21.52
C LYS A 670 41.97 11.65 -20.85
N GLU A 671 41.46 12.75 -21.41
CA GLU A 671 40.29 13.47 -20.91
C GLU A 671 39.41 14.00 -22.05
N LEU A 672 38.13 14.21 -21.74
CA LEU A 672 37.17 14.92 -22.56
C LEU A 672 36.74 16.19 -21.81
N VAL A 673 36.94 17.36 -22.43
CA VAL A 673 36.50 18.63 -21.88
C VAL A 673 35.12 18.96 -22.44
N ILE A 674 34.14 19.13 -21.54
CA ILE A 674 32.82 19.66 -21.87
C ILE A 674 32.84 21.15 -21.51
N PRO A 675 32.67 22.07 -22.47
CA PRO A 675 32.71 23.50 -22.20
C PRO A 675 31.55 23.92 -21.30
N ALA A 676 31.74 25.02 -20.56
CA ALA A 676 30.68 25.63 -19.77
C ALA A 676 29.43 25.92 -20.64
N SER A 677 28.26 25.77 -20.02
CA SER A 677 26.96 26.10 -20.59
C SER A 677 26.12 26.86 -19.56
N ALA A 678 24.92 27.31 -19.96
CA ALA A 678 24.00 27.98 -19.04
C ALA A 678 23.63 27.12 -17.81
N TRP A 679 23.73 25.80 -17.91
CA TRP A 679 23.30 24.86 -16.88
C TRP A 679 24.43 24.25 -16.07
N ASN A 680 25.67 24.39 -16.54
CA ASN A 680 26.81 23.69 -15.96
C ASN A 680 28.15 24.40 -16.19
N PRO A 681 29.08 24.36 -15.22
CA PRO A 681 30.46 24.78 -15.44
C PRO A 681 31.19 23.84 -16.40
N THR A 682 32.39 24.24 -16.82
CA THR A 682 33.28 23.37 -17.61
C THR A 682 33.61 22.10 -16.83
N TYR A 683 33.39 20.93 -17.45
CA TYR A 683 33.75 19.64 -16.87
C TYR A 683 34.94 19.02 -17.60
N LYS A 684 35.87 18.44 -16.84
CA LYS A 684 36.91 17.56 -17.36
C LYS A 684 36.57 16.12 -17.01
N LEU A 685 36.22 15.33 -18.01
CA LEU A 685 35.82 13.93 -17.84
C LEU A 685 37.04 13.03 -18.09
N PRO A 686 37.57 12.35 -17.06
CA PRO A 686 38.73 11.47 -17.22
C PRO A 686 38.35 10.18 -17.96
N ARG A 687 39.31 9.56 -18.63
CA ARG A 687 39.11 8.25 -19.30
C ARG A 687 38.58 7.17 -18.36
N SER A 688 38.93 7.22 -17.07
CA SER A 688 38.45 6.29 -16.04
C SER A 688 36.92 6.29 -15.90
N LEU A 689 36.24 7.41 -16.21
CA LEU A 689 34.78 7.50 -16.21
C LEU A 689 34.15 6.51 -17.20
N CYS A 690 34.79 6.24 -18.34
CA CYS A 690 34.28 5.27 -19.30
C CYS A 690 34.17 3.84 -18.72
N LYS A 691 35.09 3.48 -17.81
CA LYS A 691 35.01 2.21 -17.08
C LYS A 691 33.84 2.24 -16.09
N ALA A 692 33.66 3.34 -15.37
CA ALA A 692 32.53 3.51 -14.44
C ALA A 692 31.18 3.47 -15.16
N LEU A 693 31.04 4.12 -16.31
CA LEU A 693 29.83 4.12 -17.13
C LEU A 693 29.45 2.75 -17.73
N LYS A 694 30.43 1.84 -17.87
CA LYS A 694 30.24 0.45 -18.33
C LYS A 694 30.19 -0.55 -17.17
N THR A 695 30.38 -0.12 -15.93
CA THR A 695 30.40 -0.99 -14.76
C THR A 695 28.98 -1.48 -14.49
N ASP A 696 28.84 -2.79 -14.28
CA ASP A 696 27.57 -3.41 -13.96
C ASP A 696 27.29 -3.39 -12.45
N ASP A 697 26.02 -3.59 -12.14
CA ASP A 697 25.45 -3.55 -10.80
C ASP A 697 26.14 -4.52 -9.78
N PRO A 698 26.53 -5.77 -10.15
CA PRO A 698 27.33 -6.63 -9.27
C PRO A 698 28.69 -6.05 -8.87
N VAL A 699 29.37 -5.36 -9.79
CA VAL A 699 30.67 -4.73 -9.50
C VAL A 699 30.48 -3.48 -8.65
N TRP A 700 29.44 -2.67 -8.90
CA TRP A 700 29.11 -1.51 -8.06
C TRP A 700 28.77 -1.90 -6.61
N ARG A 701 27.95 -2.95 -6.42
CA ARG A 701 27.69 -3.49 -5.08
C ARG A 701 28.96 -3.92 -4.38
N ARG A 702 29.85 -4.66 -5.06
CA ARG A 702 31.12 -5.11 -4.48
C ARG A 702 32.00 -3.93 -4.05
N LYS A 703 32.13 -2.92 -4.92
CA LYS A 703 32.89 -1.70 -4.63
C LYS A 703 32.33 -0.95 -3.43
N SER A 704 31.01 -0.74 -3.39
CA SER A 704 30.34 -0.06 -2.28
C SER A 704 30.49 -0.84 -0.98
N TRP A 705 30.32 -2.17 -1.01
CA TRP A 705 30.52 -3.04 0.15
C TRP A 705 31.94 -2.92 0.74
N GLN A 706 32.96 -2.86 -0.12
CA GLN A 706 34.36 -2.69 0.28
C GLN A 706 34.63 -1.27 0.81
N GLN A 707 34.16 -0.23 0.11
CA GLN A 707 34.34 1.18 0.50
C GLN A 707 33.72 1.47 1.88
N LEU A 708 32.52 0.93 2.12
CA LEU A 708 31.78 1.10 3.37
C LEU A 708 32.22 0.12 4.48
N LYS A 709 33.19 -0.75 4.21
CA LYS A 709 33.73 -1.75 5.15
C LYS A 709 32.64 -2.63 5.78
N TYR A 710 31.64 -3.02 4.99
CA TYR A 710 30.58 -3.93 5.45
C TYR A 710 31.15 -5.34 5.70
N PRO A 711 30.63 -6.09 6.69
CA PRO A 711 31.16 -7.38 7.12
C PRO A 711 31.05 -8.46 6.02
N PRO A 712 31.63 -9.65 6.23
CA PRO A 712 31.40 -10.79 5.36
C PRO A 712 29.90 -11.08 5.18
N THR A 713 29.54 -11.55 3.98
CA THR A 713 28.17 -12.05 3.72
C THR A 713 27.91 -13.28 4.57
N HIS A 714 26.67 -13.43 5.03
CA HIS A 714 26.18 -14.69 5.57
C HIS A 714 25.10 -15.26 4.65
N HIS A 715 24.81 -16.55 4.83
CA HIS A 715 23.73 -17.18 4.09
C HIS A 715 22.41 -16.57 4.55
N VAL A 716 21.70 -15.96 3.62
CA VAL A 716 20.30 -15.58 3.78
C VAL A 716 19.53 -16.58 2.94
N ASP A 717 18.42 -17.11 3.45
CA ASP A 717 17.47 -17.82 2.61
C ASP A 717 16.85 -16.81 1.66
N ILE A 718 17.54 -16.57 0.54
CA ILE A 718 17.10 -15.60 -0.46
C ILE A 718 15.74 -16.09 -0.95
N PRO A 719 14.67 -15.32 -0.73
CA PRO A 719 13.41 -15.66 -1.29
C PRO A 719 13.56 -15.44 -2.80
N PHE A 720 13.77 -16.53 -3.52
CA PHE A 720 13.02 -16.76 -4.73
C PHE A 720 13.44 -15.98 -6.00
N ASN A 721 13.94 -16.69 -7.03
CA ASN A 721 14.12 -16.15 -8.38
C ASN A 721 12.86 -16.37 -9.26
N ALA A 722 12.11 -15.30 -9.56
CA ALA A 722 10.88 -15.37 -10.35
C ALA A 722 11.08 -15.89 -11.78
N ARG A 723 12.25 -15.68 -12.40
CA ARG A 723 12.50 -16.16 -13.77
C ARG A 723 12.65 -17.67 -13.83
N THR A 724 13.43 -18.25 -12.91
CA THR A 724 13.68 -19.70 -12.91
C THR A 724 12.47 -20.47 -12.40
N ASN A 725 11.77 -19.93 -11.41
CA ASN A 725 10.72 -20.64 -10.70
C ASN A 725 9.28 -20.24 -11.09
N LEU A 726 9.05 -19.39 -12.10
CA LEU A 726 7.70 -19.09 -12.62
C LEU A 726 6.88 -20.37 -12.89
N ALA A 727 7.49 -21.43 -13.41
CA ALA A 727 6.79 -22.70 -13.62
C ALA A 727 6.32 -23.35 -12.32
N LYS A 728 7.17 -23.35 -11.29
CA LYS A 728 6.85 -23.94 -9.98
C LYS A 728 5.71 -23.17 -9.32
N PHE A 729 5.72 -21.85 -9.46
CA PHE A 729 4.66 -21.00 -8.97
C PHE A 729 3.34 -21.18 -9.68
N LEU A 730 3.34 -21.20 -11.01
CA LEU A 730 2.12 -21.45 -11.77
C LEU A 730 1.58 -22.86 -11.48
N ALA A 731 2.45 -23.83 -11.22
CA ALA A 731 2.04 -25.15 -10.76
C ALA A 731 1.48 -25.14 -9.34
N ALA A 732 2.04 -24.34 -8.42
CA ALA A 732 1.44 -24.12 -7.10
C ALA A 732 0.06 -23.46 -7.22
N ALA A 733 -0.06 -22.38 -7.98
CA ALA A 733 -1.32 -21.68 -8.22
C ALA A 733 -2.39 -22.57 -8.88
N ARG A 734 -1.99 -23.46 -9.80
CA ARG A 734 -2.89 -24.46 -10.39
C ARG A 734 -3.34 -25.48 -9.37
N ARG A 735 -2.45 -25.99 -8.51
CA ARG A 735 -2.83 -26.89 -7.41
C ARG A 735 -3.77 -26.21 -6.41
N ASP A 736 -3.47 -24.97 -6.02
CA ASP A 736 -4.34 -24.15 -5.15
C ASP A 736 -5.70 -23.85 -5.83
N SER A 737 -5.75 -23.80 -7.17
CA SER A 737 -6.98 -23.66 -7.95
C SER A 737 -7.71 -24.98 -8.22
N GLU A 738 -7.02 -26.13 -8.21
CA GLU A 738 -7.58 -27.47 -8.39
C GLU A 738 -8.17 -28.00 -7.07
N GLU A 739 -7.65 -27.60 -5.91
CA GLU A 739 -8.33 -27.78 -4.60
C GLU A 739 -9.64 -26.96 -4.49
N ASN A 740 -10.00 -26.18 -5.51
CA ASN A 740 -11.31 -25.53 -5.66
C ASN A 740 -12.20 -26.18 -6.75
N LYS A 741 -11.88 -27.41 -7.19
CA LYS A 741 -12.63 -28.15 -8.22
C LYS A 741 -13.18 -29.53 -7.80
N GLU A 742 -13.11 -29.91 -6.54
CA GLU A 742 -13.92 -31.04 -6.02
C GLU A 742 -14.95 -30.54 -5.01
#